data_AF-A0A7V9GGT9-F1
#
_entry.id   AF-A0A7V9GGT9-F1
#
_cell.length_a   1.000
_cell.length_b   1.000
_cell.length_c   1.000
_cell.angle_alpha   90.00
_cell.angle_beta   90.00
_cell.angle_gamma   90.00
#
_symmetry.space_group_name_H-M   'P 1'
#
loop_
_entity.id
_entity.type
_entity.pdbx_description
1 polymer ?
#
loop_
_entity_poly.entity_id
_entity_poly.type
_entity_poly.pdbx_seq_one_letter_code
_entity_poly.pdbx_strand_id
1 'polypeptide(L)'
;MRARRVATAVAITAGLLGLTGVASTPSGAAPVQAVPEPPAGAPTLVEIGRYTTGLGEASAEIVAYDDGRFFVVNSDDTSVDVVELGADGATTLVRRIDLSAFGDGVTSVDVQDGLIAVAVVAPVPTDPGSVVFVDDETFAVRVVAPVGALPDMLSFTPDGTRVLVANEGQPSDDYTVDPEGSVSIIRLTTLLRRGGQAPGAVTTAHFRTYDRPVARGGREVPDGVRVFGPGASPSQDFEPEYITVSPDSATAYVSLQENNALAVIDVVGGRVDDVRALGTKDHSVEGNGLDPSDRDGGINIGPWPVQGLFMPDGIASYEAGGELFVVTANEGDARDYDGFAEEARVGDDEYVLDPTVFPNAAELEADDQLGRLTVTTATGDTDGDGDFDEIHAYGARSFSIFSASGELVFDSGDDFEQITAELEPDFFHSNNDENTFDNRSDNKGPEPESVEIGVIDGRTYAYVGLERVGGVMVYDITDPAAPIFVEWSRTRVFEGETVGPDSGPEGIEFVAAADSPTGLALLLVANEITGTVTILEARPAEVVDPEPASTLTLLHNNDGGSSLQPIINSRPRGVTAGPATVATGGIAAFATVTNREIADARSLGNSVVNVYAGDAFLASATLQCAFEPDGRVLDAVAQRMLPYDAHVFGNHEFDYGPEFLARFIRTFTNIGVDQPFLSANLDFSGEPSLAALEDDDGLIDERVGEPEPGEVIARSMVVVDEVTGEQFGIVGATTPDLPSVSSPGGVTVAPDLEATAVAVQAELDRLQAEGINKLILVSHLQSIDNDEALIALLDDVDVAVAGVVATSSWPTTRASCCPTSPRPSPGNTPAR
;
A
#
# COMPACT_ATOMS: atom_id res chain seq x y z
N MET A 1 -38.04 45.62 -21.15
CA MET A 1 -38.69 45.46 -22.47
C MET A 1 -37.64 45.02 -23.47
N ARG A 2 -38.00 43.99 -24.25
CA ARG A 2 -37.31 43.30 -25.35
C ARG A 2 -36.23 44.10 -26.09
N ALA A 3 -35.16 43.39 -26.46
CA ALA A 3 -34.57 43.53 -27.79
C ALA A 3 -34.16 42.16 -28.34
N ARG A 4 -34.79 41.79 -29.46
CA ARG A 4 -34.46 40.69 -30.37
C ARG A 4 -34.44 41.29 -31.77
N ARG A 5 -33.60 40.71 -32.65
CA ARG A 5 -33.52 40.78 -34.13
C ARG A 5 -32.34 41.61 -34.65
N VAL A 6 -31.59 41.25 -35.70
CA VAL A 6 -31.28 40.03 -36.50
C VAL A 6 -30.41 40.52 -37.68
N ALA A 7 -29.39 39.74 -38.03
CA ALA A 7 -28.67 39.57 -39.31
C ALA A 7 -28.00 40.74 -40.05
N THR A 8 -26.75 40.50 -40.48
CA THR A 8 -26.35 40.46 -41.90
C THR A 8 -25.14 39.51 -42.07
N ALA A 9 -25.21 38.67 -43.10
CA ALA A 9 -24.24 37.64 -43.48
C ALA A 9 -23.08 38.20 -44.34
N VAL A 10 -21.93 37.53 -44.29
CA VAL A 10 -20.89 37.58 -45.33
C VAL A 10 -20.44 36.13 -45.59
N ALA A 11 -20.59 35.70 -46.84
CA ALA A 11 -20.11 34.43 -47.36
C ALA A 11 -18.60 34.50 -47.62
N ILE A 12 -17.86 33.46 -47.26
CA ILE A 12 -16.52 33.20 -47.79
C ILE A 12 -16.47 31.76 -48.30
N THR A 13 -15.99 31.68 -49.54
CA THR A 13 -15.81 30.57 -50.45
C THR A 13 -14.91 29.44 -49.93
N ALA A 14 -15.30 28.22 -50.31
CA ALA A 14 -14.52 26.99 -50.22
C ALA A 14 -13.15 27.12 -50.90
N GLY A 15 -12.11 26.67 -50.21
CA GLY A 15 -10.79 26.39 -50.75
C GLY A 15 -10.33 25.04 -50.22
N LEU A 16 -10.25 24.04 -51.11
CA LEU A 16 -9.48 22.82 -50.90
C LEU A 16 -8.05 23.21 -50.49
N LEU A 17 -7.61 22.82 -49.30
CA LEU A 17 -6.20 22.64 -48.99
C LEU A 17 -5.98 21.15 -48.72
N GLY A 18 -5.06 20.57 -49.48
CA GLY A 18 -4.60 19.21 -49.26
C GLY A 18 -3.92 19.10 -47.90
N LEU A 19 -4.39 18.12 -47.13
CA LEU A 19 -3.69 17.59 -45.98
C LEU A 19 -2.39 16.94 -46.47
N THR A 20 -1.28 17.65 -46.33
CA THR A 20 0.02 17.01 -46.24
C THR A 20 0.15 16.51 -44.82
N GLY A 21 0.08 15.18 -44.64
CA GLY A 21 0.38 14.51 -43.38
C GLY A 21 1.72 14.97 -42.87
N VAL A 22 1.71 15.60 -41.70
CA VAL A 22 2.87 15.71 -40.85
C VAL A 22 2.77 14.48 -39.96
N ALA A 23 3.66 13.52 -40.18
CA ALA A 23 3.87 12.43 -39.24
C ALA A 23 4.21 13.06 -37.88
N SER A 24 3.29 12.95 -36.92
CA SER A 24 3.60 13.06 -35.52
C SER A 24 4.48 11.87 -35.19
N THR A 25 5.73 12.12 -34.80
CA THR A 25 6.51 11.17 -34.02
C THR A 25 5.70 10.78 -32.78
N PRO A 26 5.72 9.52 -32.31
CA PRO A 26 5.14 9.18 -31.02
C PRO A 26 5.71 10.13 -29.97
N SER A 27 4.79 10.77 -29.27
CA SER A 27 5.08 11.58 -28.11
C SER A 27 5.83 10.71 -27.11
N GLY A 28 6.92 11.20 -26.52
CA GLY A 28 7.47 10.56 -25.33
C GLY A 28 6.37 10.47 -24.26
N ALA A 29 6.46 9.43 -23.40
CA ALA A 29 5.57 9.23 -22.27
C ALA A 29 5.32 10.54 -21.52
N ALA A 30 4.06 10.75 -21.11
CA ALA A 30 3.76 11.84 -20.19
C ALA A 30 4.51 11.58 -18.87
N PRO A 31 5.02 12.62 -18.19
CA PRO A 31 5.60 12.41 -16.87
C PRO A 31 4.53 11.84 -15.93
N VAL A 32 4.93 10.84 -15.12
CA VAL A 32 4.11 10.27 -14.05
C VAL A 32 3.55 11.40 -13.18
N GLN A 33 2.26 11.32 -12.89
CA GLN A 33 1.57 12.33 -12.10
C GLN A 33 1.85 12.13 -10.60
N ALA A 34 2.04 13.23 -9.89
CA ALA A 34 2.19 13.17 -8.44
C ALA A 34 0.89 12.72 -7.79
N VAL A 35 0.98 11.79 -6.84
CA VAL A 35 -0.17 11.28 -6.08
C VAL A 35 -0.84 12.42 -5.30
N PRO A 36 -2.17 12.57 -5.37
CA PRO A 36 -2.90 13.56 -4.58
C PRO A 36 -2.75 13.31 -3.07
N GLU A 37 -2.71 14.38 -2.27
CA GLU A 37 -2.79 14.27 -0.81
C GLU A 37 -4.19 13.77 -0.37
N PRO A 38 -4.27 12.90 0.65
CA PRO A 38 -5.55 12.42 1.16
C PRO A 38 -6.42 13.56 1.69
N PRO A 39 -7.76 13.44 1.60
CA PRO A 39 -8.65 14.44 2.15
C PRO A 39 -8.54 14.50 3.68
N ALA A 40 -8.59 15.71 4.24
CA ALA A 40 -8.49 15.91 5.69
C ALA A 40 -9.53 15.07 6.46
N GLY A 41 -9.04 14.27 7.41
CA GLY A 41 -9.85 13.38 8.23
C GLY A 41 -10.19 12.04 7.57
N ALA A 42 -9.62 11.71 6.41
CA ALA A 42 -9.65 10.34 5.90
C ALA A 42 -8.92 9.39 6.87
N PRO A 43 -9.37 8.15 7.02
CA PRO A 43 -8.63 7.16 7.80
C PRO A 43 -7.32 6.77 7.11
N THR A 44 -6.40 6.22 7.89
CA THR A 44 -5.23 5.49 7.39
C THR A 44 -5.36 4.04 7.80
N LEU A 45 -5.21 3.13 6.86
CA LEU A 45 -5.21 1.69 7.10
C LEU A 45 -3.87 1.26 7.70
N VAL A 46 -3.92 0.63 8.87
CA VAL A 46 -2.72 0.12 9.57
C VAL A 46 -2.87 -1.36 9.80
N GLU A 47 -1.90 -2.16 9.37
CA GLU A 47 -1.88 -3.58 9.68
C GLU A 47 -1.77 -3.81 11.19
N ILE A 48 -2.72 -4.57 11.74
CA ILE A 48 -2.72 -4.99 13.15
C ILE A 48 -2.53 -6.50 13.31
N GLY A 49 -2.69 -7.27 12.24
CA GLY A 49 -2.55 -8.71 12.28
C GLY A 49 -2.60 -9.36 10.91
N ARG A 50 -2.25 -10.64 10.89
CA ARG A 50 -2.31 -11.51 9.70
C ARG A 50 -2.67 -12.92 10.11
N TYR A 51 -3.50 -13.57 9.32
CA TYR A 51 -3.76 -15.00 9.39
C TYR A 51 -3.14 -15.70 8.18
N THR A 52 -2.67 -16.93 8.36
CA THR A 52 -2.24 -17.81 7.26
C THR A 52 -2.99 -19.12 7.36
N THR A 53 -3.54 -19.57 6.23
CA THR A 53 -4.25 -20.85 6.11
C THR A 53 -3.28 -22.03 6.26
N GLY A 54 -2.00 -21.81 5.94
CA GLY A 54 -0.98 -22.86 5.85
C GLY A 54 -1.20 -23.85 4.70
N LEU A 55 -2.06 -23.51 3.73
CA LEU A 55 -2.39 -24.35 2.57
C LEU A 55 -1.62 -23.94 1.30
N GLY A 56 -1.27 -22.66 1.15
CA GLY A 56 -0.55 -22.14 -0.02
C GLY A 56 -1.49 -21.40 -0.98
N GLU A 57 -1.19 -21.47 -2.27
CA GLU A 57 -2.00 -20.93 -3.36
C GLU A 57 -3.42 -21.56 -3.39
N ALA A 58 -4.37 -20.89 -4.05
CA ALA A 58 -5.79 -21.30 -4.11
C ALA A 58 -6.43 -21.50 -2.73
N SER A 59 -6.05 -20.63 -1.79
CA SER A 59 -6.62 -20.59 -0.45
C SER A 59 -6.66 -19.16 0.07
N ALA A 60 -7.61 -18.82 0.95
CA ALA A 60 -7.91 -17.43 1.28
C ALA A 60 -8.32 -16.59 0.07
N GLU A 61 -9.27 -17.12 -0.71
CA GLU A 61 -9.91 -16.40 -1.83
C GLU A 61 -10.99 -15.46 -1.30
N ILE A 62 -12.05 -15.99 -0.68
CA ILE A 62 -13.13 -15.17 -0.10
C ILE A 62 -13.07 -15.17 1.43
N VAL A 63 -13.33 -14.01 2.02
CA VAL A 63 -13.47 -13.81 3.47
C VAL A 63 -14.84 -13.21 3.79
N ALA A 64 -15.46 -13.67 4.88
CA ALA A 64 -16.65 -13.06 5.48
C ALA A 64 -16.45 -12.89 6.99
N TYR A 65 -17.20 -11.99 7.63
CA TYR A 65 -17.07 -11.70 9.06
C TYR A 65 -18.40 -11.73 9.81
N ASP A 66 -18.41 -12.36 10.99
CA ASP A 66 -19.53 -12.28 11.94
C ASP A 66 -19.06 -12.51 13.39
N ASP A 67 -19.57 -11.72 14.33
CA ASP A 67 -19.42 -11.85 15.79
C ASP A 67 -17.99 -12.21 16.25
N GLY A 68 -17.00 -11.38 15.92
CA GLY A 68 -15.61 -11.58 16.36
C GLY A 68 -14.84 -12.67 15.61
N ARG A 69 -15.43 -13.26 14.56
CA ARG A 69 -14.84 -14.33 13.77
C ARG A 69 -14.89 -13.99 12.29
N PHE A 70 -13.88 -14.42 11.56
CA PHE A 70 -13.91 -14.42 10.10
C PHE A 70 -13.81 -15.83 9.53
N PHE A 71 -14.34 -15.97 8.32
CA PHE A 71 -14.56 -17.23 7.62
C PHE A 71 -13.82 -17.16 6.30
N VAL A 72 -12.93 -18.11 6.03
CA VAL A 72 -11.99 -18.03 4.91
C VAL A 72 -12.15 -19.24 4.00
N VAL A 73 -12.42 -19.01 2.72
CA VAL A 73 -12.54 -20.04 1.69
C VAL A 73 -11.16 -20.59 1.32
N ASN A 74 -11.05 -21.91 1.26
CA ASN A 74 -9.87 -22.61 0.75
C ASN A 74 -10.31 -23.58 -0.34
N SER A 75 -10.18 -23.15 -1.59
CA SER A 75 -10.84 -23.75 -2.75
C SER A 75 -10.28 -25.13 -3.06
N ASP A 76 -8.96 -25.24 -3.20
CA ASP A 76 -8.26 -26.50 -3.47
C ASP A 76 -8.41 -27.53 -2.34
N ASP A 77 -8.46 -27.08 -1.07
CA ASP A 77 -8.67 -27.96 0.08
C ASP A 77 -10.16 -28.29 0.31
N THR A 78 -11.07 -27.66 -0.46
CA THR A 78 -12.53 -27.77 -0.32
C THR A 78 -12.98 -27.56 1.13
N SER A 79 -12.55 -26.45 1.73
CA SER A 79 -12.78 -26.19 3.15
C SER A 79 -12.96 -24.70 3.48
N VAL A 80 -13.59 -24.43 4.62
CA VAL A 80 -13.70 -23.08 5.18
C VAL A 80 -13.03 -23.03 6.54
N ASP A 81 -12.10 -22.12 6.74
CA ASP A 81 -11.54 -21.82 8.05
C ASP A 81 -12.43 -20.87 8.84
N VAL A 82 -12.57 -21.13 10.14
CA VAL A 82 -13.24 -20.26 11.10
C VAL A 82 -12.18 -19.76 12.07
N VAL A 83 -11.95 -18.45 12.08
CA VAL A 83 -10.85 -17.83 12.79
C VAL A 83 -11.39 -16.77 13.75
N GLU A 84 -11.03 -16.86 15.02
CA GLU A 84 -11.29 -15.82 16.02
C GLU A 84 -10.32 -14.65 15.83
N LEU A 85 -10.83 -13.43 15.91
CA LEU A 85 -10.07 -12.18 15.83
C LEU A 85 -10.08 -11.45 17.18
N GLY A 86 -8.90 -11.27 17.77
CA GLY A 86 -8.68 -10.51 18.99
C GLY A 86 -8.63 -9.00 18.75
N ALA A 87 -8.86 -8.22 19.82
CA ALA A 87 -8.78 -6.75 19.79
C ALA A 87 -7.37 -6.21 19.55
N ASP A 88 -6.34 -7.05 19.66
CA ASP A 88 -4.94 -6.78 19.37
C ASP A 88 -4.52 -7.27 17.97
N GLY A 89 -5.48 -7.69 17.14
CA GLY A 89 -5.21 -8.28 15.82
C GLY A 89 -4.75 -9.74 15.86
N ALA A 90 -4.67 -10.36 17.04
CA ALA A 90 -4.29 -11.76 17.16
C ALA A 90 -5.36 -12.68 16.54
N THR A 91 -4.92 -13.66 15.75
CA THR A 91 -5.80 -14.61 15.06
C THR A 91 -5.68 -16.00 15.66
N THR A 92 -6.80 -16.72 15.82
CA THR A 92 -6.82 -18.10 16.31
C THR A 92 -7.75 -18.96 15.48
N LEU A 93 -7.19 -19.96 14.76
CA LEU A 93 -8.00 -20.95 14.05
C LEU A 93 -8.83 -21.78 15.05
N VAL A 94 -10.15 -21.61 14.98
CA VAL A 94 -11.13 -22.37 15.79
C VAL A 94 -11.38 -23.72 15.14
N ARG A 95 -11.60 -23.72 13.82
CA ARG A 95 -11.98 -24.91 13.06
C ARG A 95 -11.73 -24.72 11.57
N ARG A 96 -11.25 -25.77 10.91
CA ARG A 96 -11.42 -25.98 9.48
C ARG A 96 -12.62 -26.88 9.22
N ILE A 97 -13.59 -26.40 8.46
CA ILE A 97 -14.81 -27.12 8.08
C ILE A 97 -14.53 -27.83 6.75
N ASP A 98 -14.42 -29.16 6.80
CA ASP A 98 -14.25 -30.02 5.63
C ASP A 98 -15.57 -30.17 4.87
N LEU A 99 -15.58 -29.79 3.59
CA LEU A 99 -16.73 -29.83 2.70
C LEU A 99 -16.56 -30.79 1.52
N SER A 100 -15.46 -31.56 1.46
CA SER A 100 -15.17 -32.54 0.40
C SER A 100 -16.23 -33.63 0.22
N ALA A 101 -17.11 -33.82 1.22
CA ALA A 101 -18.25 -34.73 1.12
C ALA A 101 -19.39 -34.19 0.23
N PHE A 102 -19.37 -32.90 -0.11
CA PHE A 102 -20.43 -32.20 -0.83
C PHE A 102 -20.04 -31.79 -2.26
N GLY A 103 -18.74 -31.70 -2.56
CA GLY A 103 -18.23 -31.29 -3.87
C GLY A 103 -16.71 -31.33 -3.95
N ASP A 104 -16.17 -30.61 -4.94
CA ASP A 104 -14.75 -30.58 -5.29
C ASP A 104 -14.37 -29.11 -5.58
N GLY A 105 -14.16 -28.33 -4.52
CA GLY A 105 -14.05 -26.88 -4.58
C GLY A 105 -15.11 -26.13 -3.78
N VAL A 106 -14.68 -25.05 -3.14
CA VAL A 106 -15.53 -24.02 -2.51
C VAL A 106 -15.13 -22.68 -3.08
N THR A 107 -16.06 -21.81 -3.39
CA THR A 107 -15.80 -20.56 -4.13
C THR A 107 -16.19 -19.32 -3.32
N SER A 108 -17.22 -19.44 -2.48
CA SER A 108 -17.72 -18.31 -1.70
C SER A 108 -18.27 -18.73 -0.34
N VAL A 109 -18.14 -17.82 0.63
CA VAL A 109 -18.71 -17.92 1.97
C VAL A 109 -19.35 -16.59 2.35
N ASP A 110 -20.49 -16.67 3.03
CA ASP A 110 -21.11 -15.52 3.70
C ASP A 110 -21.78 -16.03 4.99
N VAL A 111 -21.94 -15.15 5.98
CA VAL A 111 -22.43 -15.49 7.31
C VAL A 111 -23.42 -14.45 7.81
N GLN A 112 -24.59 -14.90 8.24
CA GLN A 112 -25.57 -14.01 8.89
C GLN A 112 -26.42 -14.78 9.90
N ASP A 113 -26.72 -14.14 11.05
CA ASP A 113 -27.62 -14.65 12.08
C ASP A 113 -27.26 -16.08 12.57
N GLY A 114 -25.97 -16.37 12.71
CA GLY A 114 -25.44 -17.67 13.15
C GLY A 114 -25.54 -18.80 12.11
N LEU A 115 -25.61 -18.44 10.82
CA LEU A 115 -25.67 -19.38 9.72
C LEU A 115 -24.59 -19.07 8.70
N ILE A 116 -23.68 -20.01 8.49
CA ILE A 116 -22.67 -19.97 7.44
C ILE A 116 -23.28 -20.57 6.17
N ALA A 117 -23.24 -19.85 5.06
CA ALA A 117 -23.57 -20.36 3.74
C ALA A 117 -22.27 -20.51 2.93
N VAL A 118 -22.05 -21.68 2.32
CA VAL A 118 -20.86 -21.94 1.51
C VAL A 118 -21.28 -22.43 0.13
N ALA A 119 -20.80 -21.78 -0.93
CA ALA A 119 -20.93 -22.24 -2.31
C ALA A 119 -19.96 -23.40 -2.54
N VAL A 120 -20.47 -24.51 -3.08
CA VAL A 120 -19.71 -25.74 -3.28
C VAL A 120 -19.89 -26.22 -4.72
N VAL A 121 -18.77 -26.36 -5.41
CA VAL A 121 -18.69 -26.77 -6.81
C VAL A 121 -18.89 -28.28 -6.93
N ALA A 122 -19.61 -28.71 -7.97
CA ALA A 122 -19.78 -30.13 -8.24
C ALA A 122 -18.46 -30.75 -8.76
N PRO A 123 -18.19 -32.05 -8.54
CA PRO A 123 -16.98 -32.71 -9.07
C PRO A 123 -16.82 -32.66 -10.60
N VAL A 124 -17.90 -32.34 -11.31
CA VAL A 124 -17.87 -31.93 -12.71
C VAL A 124 -18.40 -30.49 -12.71
N PRO A 125 -17.57 -29.46 -13.01
CA PRO A 125 -17.98 -28.05 -12.88
C PRO A 125 -19.26 -27.68 -13.64
N THR A 126 -19.50 -28.33 -14.78
CA THR A 126 -20.70 -28.14 -15.62
C THR A 126 -21.97 -28.78 -15.04
N ASP A 127 -21.87 -29.62 -14.00
CA ASP A 127 -23.02 -30.15 -13.28
C ASP A 127 -23.51 -29.15 -12.21
N PRO A 128 -24.81 -29.16 -11.85
CA PRO A 128 -25.33 -28.34 -10.76
C PRO A 128 -24.58 -28.55 -9.42
N GLY A 129 -24.11 -27.45 -8.83
CA GLY A 129 -23.48 -27.39 -7.52
C GLY A 129 -24.48 -27.26 -6.37
N SER A 130 -23.99 -26.83 -5.20
CA SER A 130 -24.83 -26.66 -4.01
C SER A 130 -24.39 -25.52 -3.09
N VAL A 131 -25.32 -25.04 -2.27
CA VAL A 131 -24.97 -24.26 -1.07
C VAL A 131 -25.13 -25.15 0.16
N VAL A 132 -24.05 -25.25 0.93
CA VAL A 132 -24.03 -25.96 2.22
C VAL A 132 -24.22 -24.96 3.35
N PHE A 133 -25.30 -25.10 4.09
CA PHE A 133 -25.59 -24.27 5.25
C PHE A 133 -25.12 -24.95 6.53
N VAL A 134 -24.25 -24.28 7.26
CA VAL A 134 -23.62 -24.77 8.49
C VAL A 134 -23.99 -23.86 9.65
N ASP A 135 -24.26 -24.48 10.80
CA ASP A 135 -24.47 -23.77 12.06
C ASP A 135 -23.15 -23.19 12.57
N ASP A 136 -23.11 -21.91 12.90
CA ASP A 136 -21.87 -21.21 13.29
C ASP A 136 -21.38 -21.56 14.71
N GLU A 137 -22.25 -22.05 15.59
CA GLU A 137 -21.91 -22.50 16.94
C GLU A 137 -21.46 -23.96 16.97
N THR A 138 -22.24 -24.85 16.35
CA THR A 138 -22.01 -26.30 16.42
C THR A 138 -21.21 -26.85 15.25
N PHE A 139 -21.02 -26.06 14.19
CA PHE A 139 -20.42 -26.45 12.91
C PHE A 139 -21.11 -27.66 12.26
N ALA A 140 -22.38 -27.88 12.61
CA ALA A 140 -23.18 -28.96 12.07
C ALA A 140 -23.85 -28.49 10.78
N VAL A 141 -23.72 -29.28 9.71
CA VAL A 141 -24.47 -29.06 8.47
C VAL A 141 -25.96 -29.12 8.78
N ARG A 142 -26.65 -28.01 8.53
CA ARG A 142 -28.10 -27.86 8.73
C ARG A 142 -28.86 -28.36 7.52
N VAL A 143 -28.42 -27.95 6.33
CA VAL A 143 -29.11 -28.22 5.07
C VAL A 143 -28.17 -28.02 3.88
N VAL A 144 -28.37 -28.80 2.82
CA VAL A 144 -27.70 -28.62 1.53
C VAL A 144 -28.78 -28.26 0.51
N ALA A 145 -28.60 -27.16 -0.21
CA ALA A 145 -29.53 -26.66 -1.22
C ALA A 145 -28.88 -26.79 -2.62
N PRO A 146 -29.51 -27.49 -3.58
CA PRO A 146 -28.98 -27.55 -4.95
C PRO A 146 -29.17 -26.20 -5.65
N VAL A 147 -28.17 -25.78 -6.41
CA VAL A 147 -28.15 -24.52 -7.18
C VAL A 147 -27.72 -24.79 -8.64
N GLY A 148 -27.30 -23.78 -9.40
CA GLY A 148 -26.83 -23.90 -10.78
C GLY A 148 -25.44 -24.53 -10.88
N ALA A 149 -24.92 -24.64 -12.11
CA ALA A 149 -23.56 -25.11 -12.38
C ALA A 149 -22.55 -24.03 -11.99
N LEU A 150 -21.39 -24.44 -11.47
CA LEU A 150 -20.33 -23.57 -10.97
C LEU A 150 -20.87 -22.39 -10.12
N PRO A 151 -21.42 -22.65 -8.91
CA PRO A 151 -21.85 -21.58 -8.03
C PRO A 151 -20.62 -20.82 -7.56
N ASP A 152 -20.53 -19.55 -7.92
CA ASP A 152 -19.32 -18.77 -7.77
C ASP A 152 -19.39 -17.91 -6.51
N MET A 153 -20.08 -16.77 -6.59
CA MET A 153 -20.37 -15.94 -5.44
C MET A 153 -21.73 -16.24 -4.80
N LEU A 154 -21.80 -16.11 -3.46
CA LEU A 154 -23.07 -16.02 -2.74
C LEU A 154 -23.12 -14.82 -1.78
N SER A 155 -24.33 -14.33 -1.52
CA SER A 155 -24.56 -13.26 -0.56
C SER A 155 -25.93 -13.36 0.10
N PHE A 156 -25.98 -13.09 1.40
CA PHE A 156 -27.23 -12.91 2.11
C PHE A 156 -27.90 -11.58 1.72
N THR A 157 -29.23 -11.58 1.65
CA THR A 157 -29.98 -10.32 1.57
C THR A 157 -29.85 -9.56 2.90
N PRO A 158 -29.77 -8.21 2.89
CA PRO A 158 -29.67 -7.42 4.12
C PRO A 158 -30.72 -7.73 5.19
N ASP A 159 -31.93 -8.14 4.80
CA ASP A 159 -33.00 -8.53 5.75
C ASP A 159 -32.87 -9.94 6.35
N GLY A 160 -31.82 -10.70 6.01
CA GLY A 160 -31.54 -12.06 6.49
C GLY A 160 -32.56 -13.11 6.06
N THR A 161 -33.40 -12.83 5.06
CA THR A 161 -34.46 -13.78 4.67
C THR A 161 -34.08 -14.70 3.51
N ARG A 162 -33.03 -14.36 2.74
CA ARG A 162 -32.60 -15.11 1.57
C ARG A 162 -31.09 -15.11 1.38
N VAL A 163 -30.61 -16.07 0.59
CA VAL A 163 -29.27 -16.11 0.01
C VAL A 163 -29.41 -16.11 -1.51
N LEU A 164 -28.66 -15.25 -2.19
CA LEU A 164 -28.49 -15.25 -3.63
C LEU A 164 -27.18 -15.95 -3.97
N VAL A 165 -27.15 -16.62 -5.10
CA VAL A 165 -25.98 -17.37 -5.58
C VAL A 165 -25.84 -17.13 -7.06
N ALA A 166 -24.72 -16.58 -7.49
CA ALA A 166 -24.35 -16.47 -8.88
C ALA A 166 -23.89 -17.86 -9.33
N ASN A 167 -24.36 -18.31 -10.48
CA ASN A 167 -23.99 -19.62 -11.00
C ASN A 167 -23.54 -19.36 -12.43
N GLU A 168 -22.24 -19.29 -12.61
CA GLU A 168 -21.59 -18.90 -13.85
C GLU A 168 -22.10 -19.75 -15.00
N GLY A 169 -22.09 -21.07 -14.82
CA GLY A 169 -22.45 -21.98 -15.88
C GLY A 169 -21.40 -22.02 -17.00
N GLN A 170 -20.12 -21.84 -16.66
CA GLN A 170 -19.01 -21.97 -17.61
C GLN A 170 -19.05 -23.29 -18.42
N PRO A 171 -18.58 -23.26 -19.68
CA PRO A 171 -18.45 -24.45 -20.51
C PRO A 171 -17.34 -25.39 -20.01
N SER A 172 -17.36 -26.64 -20.47
CA SER A 172 -16.22 -27.56 -20.31
C SER A 172 -15.04 -27.11 -21.18
N ASP A 173 -13.80 -27.44 -20.80
CA ASP A 173 -12.58 -27.06 -21.55
C ASP A 173 -12.63 -27.39 -23.05
N ASP A 174 -13.25 -28.51 -23.43
CA ASP A 174 -13.41 -28.91 -24.83
C ASP A 174 -14.61 -28.25 -25.54
N TYR A 175 -15.31 -27.37 -24.84
CA TYR A 175 -16.51 -26.63 -25.24
C TYR A 175 -17.69 -27.51 -25.69
N THR A 176 -17.74 -28.79 -25.26
CA THR A 176 -18.81 -29.73 -25.67
C THR A 176 -20.02 -29.74 -24.75
N VAL A 177 -19.86 -29.27 -23.50
CA VAL A 177 -20.94 -29.08 -22.52
C VAL A 177 -20.89 -27.64 -22.07
N ASP A 178 -21.98 -26.92 -22.32
CA ASP A 178 -22.12 -25.49 -22.06
C ASP A 178 -23.45 -25.28 -21.32
N PRO A 179 -23.44 -25.27 -19.96
CA PRO A 179 -24.63 -25.09 -19.15
C PRO A 179 -25.22 -23.67 -19.30
N GLU A 180 -26.41 -23.45 -18.72
CA GLU A 180 -26.97 -22.10 -18.66
C GLU A 180 -26.50 -21.42 -17.37
N GLY A 181 -25.94 -20.22 -17.46
CA GLY A 181 -25.75 -19.37 -16.30
C GLY A 181 -27.08 -18.91 -15.69
N SER A 182 -27.07 -18.63 -14.39
CA SER A 182 -28.28 -18.27 -13.65
C SER A 182 -28.02 -17.69 -12.26
N VAL A 183 -29.06 -17.13 -11.62
CA VAL A 183 -29.00 -16.70 -10.22
C VAL A 183 -29.97 -17.53 -9.38
N SER A 184 -29.47 -18.24 -8.37
CA SER A 184 -30.28 -19.04 -7.45
C SER A 184 -30.65 -18.22 -6.22
N ILE A 185 -31.95 -18.22 -5.85
CA ILE A 185 -32.49 -17.44 -4.74
C ILE A 185 -33.09 -18.40 -3.71
N ILE A 186 -32.45 -18.50 -2.56
CA ILE A 186 -32.75 -19.45 -1.50
C ILE A 186 -33.51 -18.75 -0.38
N ARG A 187 -34.74 -19.18 -0.06
CA ARG A 187 -35.55 -18.62 1.03
C ARG A 187 -35.31 -19.34 2.35
N LEU A 188 -34.59 -18.71 3.28
CA LEU A 188 -34.11 -19.32 4.53
C LEU A 188 -35.24 -19.79 5.44
N THR A 189 -36.29 -18.98 5.61
CA THR A 189 -37.45 -19.35 6.46
C THR A 189 -38.16 -20.63 6.00
N THR A 190 -38.14 -20.93 4.71
CA THR A 190 -38.72 -22.14 4.13
C THR A 190 -37.73 -23.29 4.20
N LEU A 191 -36.47 -23.02 3.86
CA LEU A 191 -35.38 -23.98 3.86
C LEU A 191 -35.15 -24.59 5.24
N LEU A 192 -34.88 -23.77 6.26
CA LEU A 192 -34.52 -24.23 7.60
C LEU A 192 -35.69 -24.91 8.34
N ARG A 193 -36.94 -24.56 8.01
CA ARG A 193 -38.13 -25.22 8.61
C ARG A 193 -38.45 -26.58 8.00
N ARG A 194 -38.02 -26.84 6.76
CA ARG A 194 -38.51 -27.98 5.96
C ARG A 194 -37.43 -28.83 5.28
N GLY A 195 -36.14 -28.49 5.47
CA GLY A 195 -34.99 -29.34 5.18
C GLY A 195 -34.66 -29.51 3.69
N GLY A 196 -34.20 -28.47 3.01
CA GLY A 196 -33.49 -28.54 1.70
C GLY A 196 -34.35 -28.86 0.47
N GLN A 197 -35.42 -29.62 0.65
CA GLN A 197 -36.22 -30.22 -0.44
C GLN A 197 -37.64 -29.65 -0.49
N ALA A 198 -37.90 -28.55 0.21
CA ALA A 198 -39.22 -27.93 0.23
C ALA A 198 -39.50 -27.21 -1.09
N PRO A 199 -40.66 -27.45 -1.73
CA PRO A 199 -41.02 -26.75 -2.96
C PRO A 199 -40.97 -25.22 -2.78
N GLY A 200 -40.21 -24.54 -3.64
CA GLY A 200 -40.02 -23.08 -3.61
C GLY A 200 -39.01 -22.59 -2.57
N ALA A 201 -38.23 -23.48 -1.94
CA ALA A 201 -37.10 -23.07 -1.10
C ALA A 201 -35.95 -22.48 -1.93
N VAL A 202 -35.70 -23.03 -3.12
CA VAL A 202 -34.77 -22.48 -4.12
C VAL A 202 -35.58 -22.07 -5.34
N THR A 203 -35.34 -20.86 -5.84
CA THR A 203 -35.91 -20.32 -7.08
C THR A 203 -34.77 -19.87 -7.98
N THR A 204 -34.73 -20.32 -9.22
CA THR A 204 -33.69 -19.93 -10.18
C THR A 204 -34.22 -18.81 -11.10
N ALA A 205 -33.55 -17.67 -11.08
CA ALA A 205 -33.71 -16.60 -12.05
C ALA A 205 -32.90 -16.98 -13.31
N HIS A 206 -33.60 -17.27 -14.40
CA HIS A 206 -32.99 -17.68 -15.66
C HIS A 206 -32.92 -16.52 -16.67
N PHE A 207 -31.90 -16.53 -17.53
CA PHE A 207 -31.76 -15.61 -18.66
C PHE A 207 -32.53 -16.02 -19.92
N ARG A 208 -33.26 -17.15 -19.90
CA ARG A 208 -34.03 -17.71 -21.04
C ARG A 208 -35.04 -16.78 -21.73
N THR A 209 -35.32 -15.62 -21.15
CA THR A 209 -36.07 -14.57 -21.84
C THR A 209 -35.31 -14.01 -23.04
N TYR A 210 -33.97 -14.01 -23.02
CA TYR A 210 -33.11 -13.51 -24.09
C TYR A 210 -32.92 -14.52 -25.23
N ASP A 211 -33.07 -15.83 -25.00
CA ASP A 211 -33.05 -16.83 -26.09
C ASP A 211 -34.29 -16.77 -27.00
N ARG A 212 -35.34 -16.09 -26.55
CA ARG A 212 -36.64 -16.09 -27.20
C ARG A 212 -36.81 -14.84 -28.07
N PRO A 213 -37.37 -14.97 -29.28
CA PRO A 213 -37.73 -13.79 -30.06
C PRO A 213 -38.74 -12.91 -29.32
N VAL A 214 -38.58 -11.57 -29.42
CA VAL A 214 -39.49 -10.57 -28.79
C VAL A 214 -40.95 -10.82 -29.14
N ALA A 215 -41.24 -11.21 -30.38
CA ALA A 215 -42.60 -11.53 -30.84
C ALA A 215 -43.27 -12.71 -30.08
N ARG A 216 -42.50 -13.48 -29.30
CA ARG A 216 -42.96 -14.59 -28.46
C ARG A 216 -42.77 -14.32 -26.96
N GLY A 217 -42.60 -13.06 -26.58
CA GLY A 217 -42.44 -12.64 -25.19
C GLY A 217 -41.03 -12.83 -24.64
N GLY A 218 -40.01 -12.87 -25.52
CA GLY A 218 -38.62 -12.72 -25.10
C GLY A 218 -38.14 -11.26 -25.09
N ARG A 219 -36.86 -11.07 -24.86
CA ARG A 219 -36.15 -9.79 -24.82
C ARG A 219 -35.00 -9.80 -25.83
N GLU A 220 -34.70 -8.64 -26.41
CA GLU A 220 -33.47 -8.46 -27.18
C GLU A 220 -32.29 -8.31 -26.21
N VAL A 221 -31.14 -8.89 -26.58
CA VAL A 221 -29.86 -8.61 -25.92
C VAL A 221 -29.52 -7.14 -26.24
N PRO A 222 -29.23 -6.29 -25.24
CA PRO A 222 -28.88 -4.90 -25.49
C PRO A 222 -27.62 -4.77 -26.36
N ASP A 223 -27.58 -3.73 -27.20
CA ASP A 223 -26.37 -3.37 -27.94
C ASP A 223 -25.21 -3.12 -26.96
N GLY A 224 -24.03 -3.70 -27.25
CA GLY A 224 -22.83 -3.62 -26.41
C GLY A 224 -22.65 -4.77 -25.41
N VAL A 225 -23.67 -5.61 -25.20
CA VAL A 225 -23.50 -6.87 -24.46
C VAL A 225 -22.91 -7.92 -25.40
N ARG A 226 -21.82 -8.57 -24.98
CA ARG A 226 -21.13 -9.58 -25.79
C ARG A 226 -21.83 -10.92 -25.65
N VAL A 227 -22.12 -11.58 -26.78
CA VAL A 227 -22.60 -12.97 -26.85
C VAL A 227 -21.86 -13.65 -28.00
N PHE A 228 -20.90 -14.51 -27.69
CA PHE A 228 -19.86 -14.89 -28.65
C PHE A 228 -19.39 -16.34 -28.56
N GLY A 229 -19.83 -17.08 -27.55
CA GLY A 229 -19.57 -18.52 -27.38
C GLY A 229 -20.03 -19.34 -28.60
N PRO A 230 -19.23 -20.32 -29.06
CA PRO A 230 -19.53 -21.16 -30.22
C PRO A 230 -20.92 -21.83 -30.21
N GLY A 231 -21.88 -21.18 -30.89
CA GLY A 231 -23.24 -21.72 -31.02
C GLY A 231 -24.08 -21.63 -29.73
N ALA A 232 -23.60 -20.87 -28.74
CA ALA A 232 -24.29 -20.63 -27.49
C ALA A 232 -25.58 -19.82 -27.69
N SER A 233 -26.58 -20.09 -26.86
CA SER A 233 -27.68 -19.14 -26.66
C SER A 233 -27.27 -18.06 -25.66
N PRO A 234 -27.91 -16.87 -25.62
CA PRO A 234 -27.59 -15.86 -24.63
C PRO A 234 -27.62 -16.36 -23.19
N SER A 235 -28.53 -17.29 -22.84
CA SER A 235 -28.56 -17.85 -21.48
C SER A 235 -27.46 -18.87 -21.16
N GLN A 236 -26.76 -19.39 -22.16
CA GLN A 236 -25.54 -20.18 -21.97
C GLN A 236 -24.33 -19.26 -21.91
N ASP A 237 -24.33 -18.20 -22.72
CA ASP A 237 -23.23 -17.25 -22.80
C ASP A 237 -23.13 -16.29 -21.60
N PHE A 238 -24.24 -16.06 -20.90
CA PHE A 238 -24.23 -15.22 -19.71
C PHE A 238 -23.69 -15.99 -18.51
N GLU A 239 -22.52 -15.58 -18.04
CA GLU A 239 -21.79 -16.12 -16.88
C GLU A 239 -21.87 -15.10 -15.72
N PRO A 240 -22.72 -15.32 -14.70
CA PRO A 240 -22.77 -14.44 -13.54
C PRO A 240 -21.74 -14.86 -12.48
N GLU A 241 -20.81 -13.96 -12.12
CA GLU A 241 -19.83 -14.15 -11.02
C GLU A 241 -20.27 -13.48 -9.73
N TYR A 242 -20.39 -12.15 -9.68
CA TYR A 242 -20.47 -11.40 -8.42
C TYR A 242 -21.82 -10.72 -8.17
N ILE A 243 -22.27 -10.62 -6.91
CA ILE A 243 -23.60 -10.09 -6.54
C ILE A 243 -23.50 -8.94 -5.55
N THR A 244 -24.26 -7.87 -5.79
CA THR A 244 -24.58 -6.90 -4.74
C THR A 244 -26.10 -6.70 -4.60
N VAL A 245 -26.57 -6.53 -3.37
CA VAL A 245 -28.01 -6.49 -3.04
C VAL A 245 -28.39 -5.10 -2.52
N SER A 246 -29.49 -4.54 -3.04
CA SER A 246 -29.99 -3.24 -2.58
C SER A 246 -30.36 -3.28 -1.09
N PRO A 247 -30.24 -2.15 -0.35
CA PRO A 247 -30.54 -2.12 1.09
C PRO A 247 -31.96 -2.56 1.47
N ASP A 248 -32.93 -2.41 0.56
CA ASP A 248 -34.31 -2.85 0.75
C ASP A 248 -34.55 -4.35 0.45
N SER A 249 -33.49 -5.10 0.11
CA SER A 249 -33.51 -6.52 -0.25
C SER A 249 -34.43 -6.88 -1.44
N ALA A 250 -34.83 -5.89 -2.25
CA ALA A 250 -35.78 -6.10 -3.34
C ALA A 250 -35.10 -6.34 -4.69
N THR A 251 -33.93 -5.73 -4.90
CA THR A 251 -33.17 -5.77 -6.15
C THR A 251 -31.76 -6.27 -5.89
N ALA A 252 -31.21 -7.04 -6.81
CA ALA A 252 -29.79 -7.34 -6.83
C ALA A 252 -29.20 -7.00 -8.20
N TYR A 253 -27.93 -6.64 -8.21
CA TYR A 253 -27.12 -6.46 -9.40
C TYR A 253 -26.11 -7.58 -9.44
N VAL A 254 -25.84 -8.10 -10.63
CA VAL A 254 -24.92 -9.23 -10.83
C VAL A 254 -24.01 -8.91 -12.00
N SER A 255 -22.70 -9.09 -11.85
CA SER A 255 -21.75 -9.00 -12.96
C SER A 255 -22.02 -10.10 -13.97
N LEU A 256 -21.68 -9.80 -15.22
CA LEU A 256 -21.58 -10.73 -16.33
C LEU A 256 -20.30 -10.35 -17.06
N GLN A 257 -19.15 -10.72 -16.48
CA GLN A 257 -17.85 -10.12 -16.77
C GLN A 257 -17.48 -10.25 -18.24
N GLU A 258 -17.46 -11.47 -18.80
CA GLU A 258 -17.14 -11.79 -20.21
C GLU A 258 -18.10 -11.05 -21.14
N ASN A 259 -19.34 -10.88 -20.71
CA ASN A 259 -20.38 -10.21 -21.49
C ASN A 259 -20.32 -8.69 -21.43
N ASN A 260 -19.44 -8.12 -20.59
CA ASN A 260 -19.29 -6.70 -20.31
C ASN A 260 -20.63 -6.04 -19.91
N ALA A 261 -21.33 -6.68 -18.97
CA ALA A 261 -22.70 -6.32 -18.62
C ALA A 261 -23.03 -6.47 -17.12
N LEU A 262 -24.13 -5.84 -16.71
CA LEU A 262 -24.78 -6.04 -15.41
C LEU A 262 -26.18 -6.60 -15.59
N ALA A 263 -26.49 -7.70 -14.91
CA ALA A 263 -27.85 -8.20 -14.75
C ALA A 263 -28.54 -7.54 -13.56
N VAL A 264 -29.84 -7.25 -13.71
CA VAL A 264 -30.70 -6.74 -12.63
C VAL A 264 -31.70 -7.81 -12.25
N ILE A 265 -31.74 -8.19 -10.98
CA ILE A 265 -32.55 -9.30 -10.47
C ILE A 265 -33.67 -8.77 -9.58
N ASP A 266 -34.92 -9.14 -9.90
CA ASP A 266 -36.07 -8.99 -9.01
C ASP A 266 -35.98 -10.10 -7.96
N VAL A 267 -35.37 -9.80 -6.82
CA VAL A 267 -35.13 -10.77 -5.75
C VAL A 267 -36.46 -11.34 -5.28
N VAL A 268 -37.48 -10.49 -5.09
CA VAL A 268 -38.78 -10.90 -4.55
C VAL A 268 -39.52 -11.82 -5.51
N GLY A 269 -39.56 -11.46 -6.79
CA GLY A 269 -40.21 -12.18 -7.89
C GLY A 269 -39.43 -13.40 -8.37
N GLY A 270 -38.12 -13.46 -8.12
CA GLY A 270 -37.24 -14.56 -8.46
C GLY A 270 -36.95 -14.67 -9.96
N ARG A 271 -36.59 -13.55 -10.61
CA ARG A 271 -36.39 -13.49 -12.06
C ARG A 271 -35.41 -12.38 -12.45
N VAL A 272 -34.78 -12.55 -13.61
CA VAL A 272 -34.00 -11.50 -14.26
C VAL A 272 -34.95 -10.42 -14.79
N ASP A 273 -34.72 -9.19 -14.36
CA ASP A 273 -35.52 -8.01 -14.68
C ASP A 273 -34.92 -7.18 -15.80
N ASP A 274 -33.60 -7.16 -15.95
CA ASP A 274 -32.88 -6.47 -17.02
C ASP A 274 -31.45 -7.00 -17.19
N VAL A 275 -30.83 -6.71 -18.33
CA VAL A 275 -29.37 -6.85 -18.58
C VAL A 275 -28.93 -5.55 -19.24
N ARG A 276 -27.76 -5.02 -18.87
CA ARG A 276 -27.28 -3.71 -19.31
C ARG A 276 -25.82 -3.78 -19.70
N ALA A 277 -25.49 -3.32 -20.91
CA ALA A 277 -24.12 -3.16 -21.34
C ALA A 277 -23.41 -2.07 -20.52
N LEU A 278 -22.13 -2.27 -20.24
CA LEU A 278 -21.30 -1.29 -19.54
C LEU A 278 -20.59 -0.32 -20.49
N GLY A 279 -20.43 -0.70 -21.77
CA GLY A 279 -19.74 0.10 -22.77
C GLY A 279 -18.22 -0.06 -22.71
N THR A 280 -17.49 0.90 -23.24
CA THR A 280 -16.02 0.89 -23.30
C THR A 280 -15.41 2.18 -22.77
N LYS A 281 -14.19 2.08 -22.26
CA LYS A 281 -13.30 3.21 -21.99
C LYS A 281 -12.45 3.50 -23.23
N ASP A 282 -12.50 4.75 -23.70
CA ASP A 282 -11.60 5.23 -24.76
C ASP A 282 -10.25 5.65 -24.16
N HIS A 283 -9.22 4.82 -24.37
CA HIS A 283 -7.86 5.08 -23.90
C HIS A 283 -7.09 6.09 -24.76
N SER A 284 -7.70 6.64 -25.83
CA SER A 284 -7.08 7.71 -26.61
C SER A 284 -7.27 9.10 -25.97
N VAL A 285 -8.08 9.17 -24.91
CA VAL A 285 -8.41 10.39 -24.17
C VAL A 285 -7.41 10.64 -23.05
N GLU A 286 -7.02 11.90 -22.88
CA GLU A 286 -6.15 12.33 -21.78
C GLU A 286 -6.78 12.00 -20.41
N GLY A 287 -6.02 11.35 -19.53
CA GLY A 287 -6.49 10.85 -18.24
C GLY A 287 -7.07 9.43 -18.28
N ASN A 288 -7.09 8.78 -19.45
CA ASN A 288 -7.42 7.35 -19.62
C ASN A 288 -6.22 6.58 -20.21
N GLY A 289 -4.99 7.02 -19.95
CA GLY A 289 -3.82 6.33 -20.50
C GLY A 289 -3.67 4.90 -20.00
N LEU A 290 -2.87 4.11 -20.70
CA LEU A 290 -2.41 2.81 -20.23
C LEU A 290 -0.97 2.57 -20.72
N ASP A 291 -0.23 1.73 -20.01
CA ASP A 291 1.00 1.12 -20.52
C ASP A 291 0.69 -0.24 -21.20
N PRO A 292 0.83 -0.36 -22.53
CA PRO A 292 0.37 -1.53 -23.29
C PRO A 292 1.45 -2.60 -23.52
N SER A 293 2.71 -2.34 -23.13
CA SER A 293 3.84 -3.16 -23.58
C SER A 293 4.74 -3.58 -22.43
N ASP A 294 5.08 -4.86 -22.41
CA ASP A 294 6.13 -5.43 -21.56
C ASP A 294 7.51 -5.44 -22.26
N ARG A 295 7.69 -4.71 -23.36
CA ARG A 295 8.88 -4.78 -24.26
C ARG A 295 9.52 -3.45 -24.61
N ASP A 296 9.03 -2.35 -24.09
CA ASP A 296 9.56 -1.01 -24.36
C ASP A 296 10.69 -0.60 -23.39
N GLY A 297 10.78 -1.28 -22.24
CA GLY A 297 11.83 -1.10 -21.24
C GLY A 297 11.61 0.08 -20.30
N GLY A 298 10.38 0.56 -20.13
CA GLY A 298 10.04 1.55 -19.12
C GLY A 298 8.57 1.96 -19.12
N ILE A 299 8.11 2.59 -18.04
CA ILE A 299 6.72 2.99 -17.85
C ILE A 299 6.28 4.01 -18.92
N ASN A 300 5.40 3.61 -19.85
CA ASN A 300 4.95 4.41 -21.00
C ASN A 300 3.44 4.63 -21.02
N ILE A 301 2.88 5.03 -19.87
CA ILE A 301 1.47 5.40 -19.75
C ILE A 301 1.15 6.57 -20.68
N GLY A 302 0.22 6.36 -21.60
CA GLY A 302 -0.14 7.35 -22.60
C GLY A 302 -1.44 7.04 -23.34
N PRO A 303 -1.89 7.96 -24.20
CA PRO A 303 -3.10 7.74 -24.99
C PRO A 303 -2.84 6.75 -26.13
N TRP A 304 -3.70 5.75 -26.25
CA TRP A 304 -3.64 4.71 -27.29
C TRP A 304 -5.00 4.53 -27.98
N PRO A 305 -5.05 4.15 -29.27
CA PRO A 305 -6.30 3.93 -29.97
C PRO A 305 -6.94 2.58 -29.60
N VAL A 306 -7.19 2.40 -28.30
CA VAL A 306 -7.69 1.17 -27.67
C VAL A 306 -8.99 1.50 -26.91
N GLN A 307 -9.94 0.57 -26.98
CA GLN A 307 -11.15 0.56 -26.19
C GLN A 307 -11.01 -0.49 -25.09
N GLY A 308 -10.96 -0.08 -23.82
CA GLY A 308 -10.98 -1.00 -22.68
C GLY A 308 -12.41 -1.42 -22.37
N LEU A 309 -12.68 -2.71 -22.29
CA LEU A 309 -13.98 -3.22 -21.89
C LEU A 309 -14.08 -3.19 -20.34
N PHE A 310 -15.15 -2.63 -19.77
CA PHE A 310 -15.24 -2.48 -18.32
C PHE A 310 -15.21 -3.81 -17.55
N MET A 311 -15.94 -4.82 -18.02
CA MET A 311 -15.83 -6.23 -17.59
C MET A 311 -15.49 -6.43 -16.10
N PRO A 312 -16.41 -6.08 -15.20
CA PRO A 312 -16.10 -6.15 -13.79
C PRO A 312 -16.32 -7.55 -13.23
N ASP A 313 -15.35 -8.01 -12.45
CA ASP A 313 -15.53 -9.13 -11.53
C ASP A 313 -16.30 -8.62 -10.29
N GLY A 314 -15.58 -8.08 -9.32
CA GLY A 314 -16.13 -7.56 -8.08
C GLY A 314 -17.05 -6.36 -8.27
N ILE A 315 -18.22 -6.44 -7.63
CA ILE A 315 -19.17 -5.32 -7.57
C ILE A 315 -19.73 -5.10 -6.16
N ALA A 316 -19.95 -3.84 -5.82
CA ALA A 316 -20.61 -3.45 -4.58
C ALA A 316 -21.64 -2.35 -4.83
N SER A 317 -22.60 -2.15 -3.93
CA SER A 317 -23.61 -1.10 -4.07
C SER A 317 -23.82 -0.30 -2.80
N TYR A 318 -24.13 0.98 -2.97
CA TYR A 318 -24.36 1.90 -1.84
C TYR A 318 -25.35 2.99 -2.21
N GLU A 319 -25.96 3.60 -1.18
CA GLU A 319 -26.85 4.74 -1.36
C GLU A 319 -26.14 6.07 -1.07
N ALA A 320 -26.22 7.01 -2.01
CA ALA A 320 -25.78 8.39 -1.84
C ALA A 320 -26.90 9.35 -2.28
N GLY A 321 -27.23 10.33 -1.44
CA GLY A 321 -28.29 11.29 -1.77
C GLY A 321 -29.70 10.70 -1.96
N GLY A 322 -29.93 9.45 -1.52
CA GLY A 322 -31.19 8.72 -1.73
C GLY A 322 -31.31 8.01 -3.08
N GLU A 323 -30.20 7.91 -3.83
CA GLU A 323 -30.07 7.13 -5.06
C GLU A 323 -29.08 5.98 -4.82
N LEU A 324 -29.33 4.84 -5.47
CA LEU A 324 -28.48 3.66 -5.40
C LEU A 324 -27.45 3.70 -6.54
N PHE A 325 -26.20 3.38 -6.20
CA PHE A 325 -25.08 3.27 -7.12
C PHE A 325 -24.45 1.89 -7.02
N VAL A 326 -23.87 1.43 -8.13
CA VAL A 326 -23.07 0.19 -8.21
C VAL A 326 -21.65 0.59 -8.53
N VAL A 327 -20.71 0.18 -7.69
CA VAL A 327 -19.27 0.34 -7.88
C VAL A 327 -18.72 -0.95 -8.46
N THR A 328 -17.80 -0.86 -9.42
CA THR A 328 -17.26 -2.01 -10.15
C THR A 328 -15.74 -1.97 -10.15
N ALA A 329 -15.09 -3.11 -9.93
CA ALA A 329 -13.66 -3.32 -10.16
C ALA A 329 -13.49 -3.85 -11.59
N ASN A 330 -12.89 -3.07 -12.49
CA ASN A 330 -12.92 -3.33 -13.93
C ASN A 330 -11.74 -4.20 -14.39
N GLU A 331 -11.71 -5.43 -13.91
CA GLU A 331 -10.62 -6.39 -14.06
C GLU A 331 -10.42 -6.84 -15.52
N GLY A 332 -11.48 -7.42 -16.09
CA GLY A 332 -11.49 -8.05 -17.40
C GLY A 332 -11.10 -9.52 -17.36
N ASP A 333 -11.96 -10.40 -17.84
CA ASP A 333 -11.60 -11.80 -18.09
C ASP A 333 -11.90 -12.25 -19.53
N ALA A 334 -11.31 -13.35 -19.97
CA ALA A 334 -11.43 -13.86 -21.33
C ALA A 334 -11.93 -15.28 -21.35
N ARG A 335 -12.68 -15.65 -22.40
CA ARG A 335 -12.97 -17.06 -22.66
C ARG A 335 -11.81 -17.72 -23.42
N ASP A 336 -10.89 -18.30 -22.68
CA ASP A 336 -9.74 -19.06 -23.22
C ASP A 336 -9.76 -20.53 -22.76
N TYR A 337 -10.36 -21.39 -23.59
CA TYR A 337 -10.50 -22.82 -23.38
C TYR A 337 -9.83 -23.63 -24.51
N ASP A 338 -9.44 -24.88 -24.24
CA ASP A 338 -8.87 -25.81 -25.24
C ASP A 338 -9.73 -25.92 -26.53
N GLY A 339 -11.06 -25.82 -26.39
CA GLY A 339 -12.03 -25.90 -27.48
C GLY A 339 -12.39 -24.56 -28.14
N PHE A 340 -12.09 -23.42 -27.49
CA PHE A 340 -12.41 -22.08 -27.95
C PHE A 340 -11.57 -21.04 -27.22
N ALA A 341 -10.87 -20.20 -27.98
CA ALA A 341 -10.08 -19.09 -27.46
C ALA A 341 -10.52 -17.82 -28.19
N GLU A 342 -10.77 -16.75 -27.45
CA GLU A 342 -10.99 -15.42 -28.04
C GLU A 342 -9.80 -14.48 -27.94
N GLU A 343 -8.81 -14.79 -27.10
CA GLU A 343 -7.61 -13.98 -26.96
C GLU A 343 -6.74 -13.99 -28.22
N ALA A 344 -6.24 -12.83 -28.58
CA ALA A 344 -5.16 -12.63 -29.54
C ALA A 344 -4.26 -11.49 -29.06
N ARG A 345 -3.11 -11.33 -29.71
CA ARG A 345 -2.33 -10.09 -29.60
C ARG A 345 -2.57 -9.20 -30.79
N VAL A 346 -2.47 -7.88 -30.59
CA VAL A 346 -2.59 -6.90 -31.69
C VAL A 346 -1.56 -7.18 -32.80
N GLY A 347 -0.38 -7.69 -32.46
CA GLY A 347 0.67 -8.01 -33.44
C GLY A 347 0.54 -9.39 -34.11
N ASP A 348 -0.47 -10.19 -33.79
CA ASP A 348 -0.64 -11.53 -34.37
C ASP A 348 -1.13 -11.44 -35.83
N ASP A 349 -0.65 -12.35 -36.68
CA ASP A 349 -1.00 -12.41 -38.11
C ASP A 349 -2.52 -12.55 -38.36
N GLU A 350 -3.28 -13.02 -37.36
CA GLU A 350 -4.73 -13.19 -37.43
C GLU A 350 -5.54 -11.97 -36.94
N TYR A 351 -4.93 -11.06 -36.18
CA TYR A 351 -5.56 -9.83 -35.71
C TYR A 351 -5.24 -8.67 -36.67
N VAL A 352 -5.93 -8.65 -37.81
CA VAL A 352 -5.64 -7.67 -38.88
C VAL A 352 -6.37 -6.36 -38.61
N LEU A 353 -5.65 -5.27 -38.39
CA LEU A 353 -6.24 -3.92 -38.26
C LEU A 353 -6.73 -3.37 -39.62
N ASP A 354 -7.91 -2.72 -39.67
CA ASP A 354 -8.41 -2.07 -40.89
C ASP A 354 -7.40 -1.01 -41.37
N PRO A 355 -6.81 -1.14 -42.57
CA PRO A 355 -5.85 -0.16 -43.10
C PRO A 355 -6.42 1.24 -43.35
N THR A 356 -7.75 1.39 -43.35
CA THR A 356 -8.48 2.66 -43.47
C THR A 356 -8.55 3.38 -42.13
N VAL A 357 -8.85 2.66 -41.05
CA VAL A 357 -8.90 3.20 -39.68
C VAL A 357 -7.50 3.36 -39.10
N PHE A 358 -6.64 2.36 -39.28
CA PHE A 358 -5.25 2.30 -38.79
C PHE A 358 -4.23 2.33 -39.94
N PRO A 359 -4.05 3.47 -40.63
CA PRO A 359 -3.07 3.58 -41.73
C PRO A 359 -1.61 3.41 -41.28
N ASN A 360 -1.37 3.40 -39.97
CA ASN A 360 -0.10 3.17 -39.28
C ASN A 360 -0.06 1.82 -38.54
N ALA A 361 -0.87 0.82 -38.92
CA ALA A 361 -0.93 -0.50 -38.28
C ALA A 361 0.46 -1.09 -37.95
N ALA A 362 1.39 -1.11 -38.91
CA ALA A 362 2.74 -1.64 -38.70
C ALA A 362 3.59 -0.93 -37.61
N GLU A 363 3.23 0.30 -37.22
CA GLU A 363 3.84 0.99 -36.07
C GLU A 363 3.13 0.60 -34.77
N LEU A 364 1.80 0.50 -34.79
CA LEU A 364 1.01 0.06 -33.63
C LEU A 364 1.29 -1.39 -33.25
N GLU A 365 1.44 -2.27 -34.23
CA GLU A 365 1.72 -3.71 -34.08
C GLU A 365 3.15 -4.01 -33.62
N ALA A 366 4.01 -3.01 -33.42
CA ALA A 366 5.35 -3.24 -32.90
C ALA A 366 5.30 -3.72 -31.45
N ASP A 367 6.21 -4.64 -31.07
CA ASP A 367 6.23 -5.24 -29.73
C ASP A 367 6.39 -4.18 -28.62
N ASP A 368 7.16 -3.13 -28.87
CA ASP A 368 7.37 -1.99 -27.96
C ASP A 368 6.24 -0.94 -28.02
N GLN A 369 5.12 -1.26 -28.68
CA GLN A 369 3.90 -0.45 -28.79
C GLN A 369 2.69 -1.32 -28.37
N LEU A 370 1.66 -1.50 -29.23
CA LEU A 370 0.50 -2.33 -28.91
C LEU A 370 0.69 -3.80 -29.27
N GLY A 371 1.73 -4.18 -30.02
CA GLY A 371 1.87 -5.51 -30.61
C GLY A 371 1.79 -6.66 -29.60
N ARG A 372 2.13 -6.41 -28.34
CA ARG A 372 2.08 -7.37 -27.23
C ARG A 372 0.74 -7.40 -26.51
N LEU A 373 -0.05 -6.33 -26.59
CA LEU A 373 -1.30 -6.15 -25.87
C LEU A 373 -2.29 -7.27 -26.23
N THR A 374 -2.77 -7.96 -25.20
CA THR A 374 -3.79 -9.00 -25.30
C THR A 374 -5.17 -8.36 -25.50
N VAL A 375 -5.89 -8.84 -26.51
CA VAL A 375 -7.14 -8.27 -27.02
C VAL A 375 -8.13 -9.39 -27.37
N THR A 376 -9.42 -9.04 -27.48
CA THR A 376 -10.47 -9.98 -27.90
C THR A 376 -10.66 -9.99 -29.41
N THR A 377 -10.80 -11.18 -29.99
CA THR A 377 -11.24 -11.38 -31.38
C THR A 377 -12.77 -11.43 -31.53
N ALA A 378 -13.52 -11.45 -30.43
CA ALA A 378 -14.97 -11.57 -30.44
C ALA A 378 -15.69 -10.26 -30.79
N THR A 379 -15.00 -9.12 -30.66
CA THR A 379 -15.54 -7.78 -30.96
C THR A 379 -14.48 -6.89 -31.59
N GLY A 380 -14.88 -5.78 -32.21
CA GLY A 380 -13.97 -4.81 -32.86
C GLY A 380 -14.03 -4.81 -34.39
N ASP A 381 -14.56 -5.85 -35.02
CA ASP A 381 -14.97 -5.87 -36.44
C ASP A 381 -16.41 -5.32 -36.57
N THR A 382 -16.54 -4.02 -36.87
CA THR A 382 -17.83 -3.32 -36.84
C THR A 382 -18.60 -3.42 -38.15
N ASP A 383 -17.93 -3.76 -39.26
CA ASP A 383 -18.54 -3.87 -40.58
C ASP A 383 -18.64 -5.31 -41.14
N GLY A 384 -18.01 -6.28 -40.46
CA GLY A 384 -18.10 -7.71 -40.66
C GLY A 384 -17.27 -8.24 -41.83
N ASP A 385 -16.20 -7.54 -42.21
CA ASP A 385 -15.35 -7.92 -43.33
C ASP A 385 -14.10 -8.75 -42.93
N GLY A 386 -13.86 -8.89 -41.62
CA GLY A 386 -12.83 -9.72 -41.02
C GLY A 386 -11.52 -9.00 -40.71
N ASP A 387 -11.43 -7.68 -40.90
CA ASP A 387 -10.44 -6.84 -40.22
C ASP A 387 -11.08 -6.06 -39.06
N PHE A 388 -10.25 -5.53 -38.15
CA PHE A 388 -10.68 -4.88 -36.91
C PHE A 388 -10.65 -3.36 -37.06
N ASP A 389 -11.83 -2.74 -36.90
CA ASP A 389 -12.02 -1.29 -36.88
C ASP A 389 -11.70 -0.66 -35.52
N GLU A 390 -11.84 -1.45 -34.44
CA GLU A 390 -11.59 -1.06 -33.06
C GLU A 390 -10.71 -2.10 -32.37
N ILE A 391 -9.80 -1.65 -31.50
CA ILE A 391 -8.94 -2.54 -30.69
C ILE A 391 -9.57 -2.65 -29.32
N HIS A 392 -10.09 -3.83 -28.97
CA HIS A 392 -10.76 -4.07 -27.69
C HIS A 392 -9.85 -4.84 -26.74
N ALA A 393 -9.44 -4.19 -25.65
CA ALA A 393 -8.66 -4.79 -24.57
C ALA A 393 -9.56 -5.26 -23.42
N TYR A 394 -9.12 -6.29 -22.71
CA TYR A 394 -9.78 -6.77 -21.50
C TYR A 394 -9.53 -5.81 -20.33
N GLY A 395 -10.59 -5.54 -19.58
CA GLY A 395 -10.54 -4.63 -18.45
C GLY A 395 -10.44 -3.17 -18.85
N ALA A 396 -10.88 -2.30 -17.96
CA ALA A 396 -10.69 -0.85 -18.12
C ALA A 396 -9.57 -0.32 -17.23
N ARG A 397 -8.90 -1.19 -16.44
CA ARG A 397 -7.78 -0.87 -15.55
C ARG A 397 -8.12 0.21 -14.51
N SER A 398 -9.37 0.21 -14.05
CA SER A 398 -9.95 1.24 -13.18
C SER A 398 -11.03 0.68 -12.27
N PHE A 399 -11.59 1.54 -11.43
CA PHE A 399 -12.94 1.31 -10.91
C PHE A 399 -13.94 2.30 -11.52
N SER A 400 -15.20 1.92 -11.55
CA SER A 400 -16.28 2.78 -12.03
C SER A 400 -17.45 2.84 -11.05
N ILE A 401 -18.25 3.90 -11.14
CA ILE A 401 -19.50 4.06 -10.41
C ILE A 401 -20.63 4.23 -11.44
N PHE A 402 -21.61 3.34 -11.40
CA PHE A 402 -22.82 3.39 -12.22
C PHE A 402 -24.03 3.74 -11.38
N SER A 403 -24.97 4.50 -11.94
CA SER A 403 -26.29 4.69 -11.33
C SER A 403 -27.11 3.40 -11.36
N ALA A 404 -28.16 3.32 -10.54
CA ALA A 404 -29.14 2.24 -10.58
C ALA A 404 -29.83 2.03 -11.94
N SER A 405 -29.73 2.98 -12.88
CA SER A 405 -30.20 2.87 -14.28
C SER A 405 -29.14 2.37 -15.27
N GLY A 406 -27.88 2.21 -14.85
CA GLY A 406 -26.76 1.81 -15.71
C GLY A 406 -26.04 2.96 -16.42
N GLU A 407 -26.25 4.21 -15.99
CA GLU A 407 -25.46 5.35 -16.49
C GLU A 407 -24.12 5.42 -15.74
N LEU A 408 -23.02 5.51 -16.46
CA LEU A 408 -21.68 5.76 -15.91
C LEU A 408 -21.62 7.15 -15.28
N VAL A 409 -21.38 7.21 -13.97
CA VAL A 409 -21.31 8.45 -13.18
C VAL A 409 -19.87 8.91 -13.03
N PHE A 410 -18.96 7.96 -12.80
CA PHE A 410 -17.55 8.19 -12.63
C PHE A 410 -16.74 6.97 -13.08
N ASP A 411 -15.55 7.21 -13.60
CA ASP A 411 -14.50 6.22 -13.80
C ASP A 411 -13.17 6.84 -13.38
N SER A 412 -12.29 6.04 -12.75
CA SER A 412 -11.01 6.52 -12.24
C SER A 412 -9.94 6.75 -13.31
N GLY A 413 -10.27 6.62 -14.60
CA GLY A 413 -9.36 6.92 -15.69
C GLY A 413 -8.11 6.03 -15.65
N ASP A 414 -6.94 6.65 -15.62
CA ASP A 414 -5.62 6.04 -15.48
C ASP A 414 -5.03 6.16 -14.07
N ASP A 415 -5.85 6.47 -13.06
CA ASP A 415 -5.37 6.69 -11.68
C ASP A 415 -4.52 5.51 -11.18
N PHE A 416 -4.94 4.26 -11.40
CA PHE A 416 -4.22 3.08 -10.88
C PHE A 416 -2.84 2.92 -11.54
N GLU A 417 -2.76 3.16 -12.86
CA GLU A 417 -1.50 3.18 -13.61
C GLU A 417 -0.57 4.27 -13.06
N GLN A 418 -1.08 5.49 -12.88
CA GLN A 418 -0.27 6.62 -12.39
C GLN A 418 0.20 6.42 -10.94
N ILE A 419 -0.68 5.95 -10.05
CA ILE A 419 -0.39 5.76 -8.63
C ILE A 419 0.65 4.66 -8.44
N THR A 420 0.49 3.52 -9.12
CA THR A 420 1.45 2.42 -9.01
C THR A 420 2.80 2.79 -9.63
N ALA A 421 2.82 3.53 -10.74
CA ALA A 421 4.03 4.05 -11.35
C ALA A 421 4.79 5.04 -10.45
N GLU A 422 4.10 5.91 -9.71
CA GLU A 422 4.73 6.89 -8.83
C GLU A 422 5.23 6.26 -7.53
N LEU A 423 4.43 5.38 -6.93
CA LEU A 423 4.70 4.83 -5.59
C LEU A 423 5.52 3.53 -5.62
N GLU A 424 5.54 2.80 -6.72
CA GLU A 424 6.36 1.60 -6.89
C GLU A 424 6.90 1.40 -8.32
N PRO A 425 7.68 2.36 -8.85
CA PRO A 425 8.15 2.33 -10.24
C PRO A 425 9.03 1.11 -10.57
N ASP A 426 9.76 0.57 -9.60
CA ASP A 426 10.67 -0.56 -9.82
C ASP A 426 9.92 -1.90 -9.97
N PHE A 427 8.63 -1.95 -9.59
CA PHE A 427 7.76 -3.13 -9.67
C PHE A 427 6.40 -2.80 -10.31
N PHE A 428 6.38 -1.74 -11.13
CA PHE A 428 5.21 -1.36 -11.91
C PHE A 428 4.69 -2.55 -12.73
N HIS A 429 3.38 -2.81 -12.66
CA HIS A 429 2.74 -3.96 -13.31
C HIS A 429 3.46 -5.30 -13.08
N SER A 430 3.89 -5.56 -11.84
CA SER A 430 4.29 -6.90 -11.41
C SER A 430 3.10 -7.85 -11.38
N ASN A 431 3.34 -9.09 -11.80
CA ASN A 431 2.41 -10.20 -11.64
C ASN A 431 2.20 -10.57 -10.17
N ASN A 432 1.14 -11.32 -9.87
CA ASN A 432 0.82 -11.76 -8.51
C ASN A 432 1.79 -12.83 -7.96
N ASP A 433 2.54 -13.52 -8.81
CA ASP A 433 3.48 -14.60 -8.45
C ASP A 433 4.96 -14.22 -8.59
N GLU A 434 5.26 -13.00 -9.05
CA GLU A 434 6.61 -12.50 -9.26
C GLU A 434 6.77 -11.01 -8.90
N ASN A 435 7.86 -10.65 -8.21
CA ASN A 435 8.26 -9.24 -7.98
C ASN A 435 9.13 -8.75 -9.15
N THR A 436 8.54 -8.62 -10.34
CA THR A 436 9.26 -8.24 -11.57
C THR A 436 8.67 -6.98 -12.19
N PHE A 437 9.53 -6.04 -12.58
CA PHE A 437 9.13 -4.86 -13.36
C PHE A 437 8.45 -5.28 -14.67
N ASP A 438 7.24 -4.76 -14.90
CA ASP A 438 6.61 -4.66 -16.20
C ASP A 438 6.41 -6.00 -16.91
N ASN A 439 5.79 -6.96 -16.21
CA ASN A 439 5.40 -8.25 -16.79
C ASN A 439 3.88 -8.42 -16.95
N ARG A 440 3.09 -7.36 -16.70
CA ARG A 440 1.63 -7.32 -16.90
C ARG A 440 1.08 -6.16 -17.75
N SER A 441 1.92 -5.24 -18.22
CA SER A 441 1.47 -4.13 -19.10
C SER A 441 0.86 -4.61 -20.41
N ASP A 442 1.34 -5.75 -20.95
CA ASP A 442 0.77 -6.36 -22.15
C ASP A 442 -0.60 -7.03 -21.94
N ASN A 443 -1.12 -7.08 -20.71
CA ASN A 443 -2.40 -7.71 -20.37
C ASN A 443 -3.35 -6.69 -19.73
N LYS A 444 -3.72 -6.85 -18.45
CA LYS A 444 -4.75 -6.03 -17.79
C LYS A 444 -4.11 -5.01 -16.81
N GLY A 445 -2.78 -4.90 -16.80
CA GLY A 445 -2.03 -3.84 -16.10
C GLY A 445 -2.14 -3.92 -14.57
N PRO A 446 -2.78 -2.95 -13.87
CA PRO A 446 -2.97 -2.99 -12.42
C PRO A 446 -3.95 -4.09 -11.95
N GLU A 447 -4.87 -4.53 -12.82
CA GLU A 447 -5.88 -5.60 -12.62
C GLU A 447 -6.69 -5.46 -11.32
N PRO A 448 -7.69 -4.55 -11.30
CA PRO A 448 -8.56 -4.39 -10.15
C PRO A 448 -9.64 -5.47 -10.10
N GLU A 449 -9.62 -6.26 -9.03
CA GLU A 449 -10.32 -7.54 -8.93
C GLU A 449 -11.61 -7.42 -8.12
N SER A 450 -11.48 -7.02 -6.86
CA SER A 450 -12.62 -6.85 -5.97
C SER A 450 -12.89 -5.41 -5.58
N VAL A 451 -14.12 -5.14 -5.14
CA VAL A 451 -14.48 -3.89 -4.49
C VAL A 451 -15.41 -4.12 -3.31
N GLU A 452 -15.07 -3.50 -2.18
CA GLU A 452 -15.86 -3.52 -0.95
C GLU A 452 -16.18 -2.07 -0.50
N ILE A 453 -17.31 -1.87 0.20
CA ILE A 453 -17.78 -0.54 0.59
C ILE A 453 -17.91 -0.42 2.11
N GLY A 454 -17.14 0.51 2.69
CA GLY A 454 -17.22 0.84 4.10
C GLY A 454 -17.75 2.23 4.39
N VAL A 455 -18.30 2.42 5.59
CA VAL A 455 -18.69 3.75 6.09
C VAL A 455 -17.96 4.04 7.38
N ILE A 456 -17.16 5.12 7.39
CA ILE A 456 -16.40 5.59 8.55
C ILE A 456 -16.76 7.05 8.79
N ASP A 457 -17.22 7.37 10.00
CA ASP A 457 -17.60 8.73 10.42
C ASP A 457 -18.57 9.46 9.46
N GLY A 458 -19.44 8.69 8.79
CA GLY A 458 -20.44 9.20 7.85
C GLY A 458 -19.92 9.50 6.45
N ARG A 459 -18.68 9.14 6.14
CA ARG A 459 -18.11 9.11 4.78
C ARG A 459 -18.12 7.69 4.25
N THR A 460 -18.38 7.54 2.96
CA THR A 460 -18.38 6.25 2.28
C THR A 460 -17.07 6.06 1.53
N TYR A 461 -16.46 4.89 1.68
CA TYR A 461 -15.19 4.53 1.07
C TYR A 461 -15.35 3.31 0.18
N ALA A 462 -14.69 3.32 -0.98
CA ALA A 462 -14.43 2.14 -1.78
C ALA A 462 -13.03 1.60 -1.49
N TYR A 463 -12.95 0.29 -1.31
CA TYR A 463 -11.72 -0.47 -1.16
C TYR A 463 -11.59 -1.41 -2.35
N VAL A 464 -10.69 -1.12 -3.28
CA VAL A 464 -10.53 -1.87 -4.54
C VAL A 464 -9.24 -2.68 -4.48
N GLY A 465 -9.35 -4.01 -4.53
CA GLY A 465 -8.20 -4.92 -4.52
C GLY A 465 -7.49 -4.93 -5.88
N LEU A 466 -6.16 -4.92 -5.89
CA LEU A 466 -5.36 -5.13 -7.10
C LEU A 466 -4.72 -6.51 -7.03
N GLU A 467 -5.23 -7.49 -7.79
CA GLU A 467 -4.83 -8.89 -7.68
C GLU A 467 -3.35 -9.07 -8.05
N ARG A 468 -2.89 -8.42 -9.13
CA ARG A 468 -1.51 -8.58 -9.63
C ARG A 468 -0.49 -7.84 -8.79
N VAL A 469 -0.39 -6.52 -8.97
CA VAL A 469 0.62 -5.73 -8.27
C VAL A 469 0.41 -5.75 -6.74
N GLY A 470 -0.81 -6.04 -6.28
CA GLY A 470 -1.13 -6.20 -4.87
C GLY A 470 -1.58 -4.93 -4.18
N GLY A 471 -2.18 -5.10 -3.02
CA GLY A 471 -2.69 -4.01 -2.18
C GLY A 471 -4.10 -3.58 -2.54
N VAL A 472 -4.57 -2.56 -1.83
CA VAL A 472 -5.94 -2.05 -1.90
C VAL A 472 -5.91 -0.55 -2.15
N MET A 473 -6.55 -0.12 -3.23
CA MET A 473 -6.80 1.27 -3.56
C MET A 473 -8.00 1.79 -2.76
N VAL A 474 -7.84 2.90 -2.05
CA VAL A 474 -8.87 3.47 -1.18
C VAL A 474 -9.34 4.83 -1.73
N TYR A 475 -10.66 4.97 -1.91
CA TYR A 475 -11.28 6.21 -2.38
C TYR A 475 -12.42 6.64 -1.45
N ASP A 476 -12.49 7.93 -1.10
CA ASP A 476 -13.70 8.52 -0.55
C ASP A 476 -14.69 8.75 -1.69
N ILE A 477 -15.78 7.97 -1.70
CA ILE A 477 -16.84 8.00 -2.73
C ILE A 477 -18.14 8.63 -2.19
N THR A 478 -18.06 9.40 -1.10
CA THR A 478 -19.22 10.07 -0.50
C THR A 478 -19.97 10.93 -1.53
N ASP A 479 -19.24 11.57 -2.44
CA ASP A 479 -19.79 12.15 -3.67
C ASP A 479 -19.51 11.20 -4.85
N PRO A 480 -20.52 10.44 -5.36
CA PRO A 480 -20.32 9.47 -6.44
C PRO A 480 -19.82 10.11 -7.75
N ALA A 481 -20.01 11.42 -7.93
CA ALA A 481 -19.57 12.12 -9.14
C ALA A 481 -18.17 12.73 -9.01
N ALA A 482 -17.58 12.71 -7.81
CA ALA A 482 -16.24 13.20 -7.56
C ALA A 482 -15.53 12.41 -6.43
N PRO A 483 -15.27 11.11 -6.62
CA PRO A 483 -14.39 10.34 -5.74
C PRO A 483 -13.02 11.01 -5.54
N ILE A 484 -12.45 10.81 -4.35
CA ILE A 484 -11.14 11.36 -3.99
C ILE A 484 -10.27 10.20 -3.51
N PHE A 485 -9.11 10.02 -4.14
CA PHE A 485 -8.10 9.06 -3.70
C PHE A 485 -7.64 9.36 -2.27
N VAL A 486 -7.51 8.31 -1.45
CA VAL A 486 -7.06 8.39 -0.06
C VAL A 486 -5.67 7.79 0.07
N GLU A 487 -5.52 6.50 -0.24
CA GLU A 487 -4.25 5.80 -0.16
C GLU A 487 -4.26 4.53 -1.02
N TRP A 488 -3.06 4.02 -1.32
CA TRP A 488 -2.85 2.66 -1.79
C TRP A 488 -2.23 1.90 -0.63
N SER A 489 -3.05 1.13 0.10
CA SER A 489 -2.61 0.32 1.24
C SER A 489 -1.99 -0.96 0.73
N ARG A 490 -0.72 -1.21 1.08
CA ARG A 490 0.08 -2.30 0.53
C ARG A 490 0.85 -2.99 1.64
N THR A 491 0.71 -4.31 1.70
CA THR A 491 1.43 -5.17 2.64
C THR A 491 2.34 -6.18 1.94
N ARG A 492 2.26 -6.28 0.60
CA ARG A 492 3.25 -6.99 -0.23
C ARG A 492 4.61 -6.32 -0.10
N VAL A 493 5.65 -7.13 0.08
CA VAL A 493 7.05 -6.69 0.14
C VAL A 493 7.73 -7.04 -1.18
N PHE A 494 8.21 -6.01 -1.88
CA PHE A 494 8.90 -6.16 -3.17
C PHE A 494 10.41 -6.43 -3.04
N GLU A 495 10.90 -6.76 -1.83
CA GLU A 495 12.31 -7.09 -1.60
C GLU A 495 12.57 -8.60 -1.78
N GLY A 496 13.31 -8.96 -2.84
CA GLY A 496 13.76 -10.34 -3.08
C GLY A 496 12.88 -11.14 -4.03
N GLU A 497 13.26 -12.40 -4.26
CA GLU A 497 12.61 -13.28 -5.25
C GLU A 497 11.32 -13.94 -4.73
N THR A 498 11.01 -13.82 -3.44
CA THR A 498 9.83 -14.46 -2.84
C THR A 498 8.70 -13.45 -2.73
N VAL A 499 7.58 -13.74 -3.37
CA VAL A 499 6.34 -12.97 -3.22
C VAL A 499 5.75 -13.19 -1.82
N GLY A 500 5.30 -12.09 -1.21
CA GLY A 500 4.60 -12.09 0.07
C GLY A 500 4.97 -10.88 0.95
N PRO A 501 4.56 -10.86 2.23
CA PRO A 501 3.76 -11.90 2.89
C PRO A 501 2.33 -12.03 2.33
N ASP A 502 1.85 -11.02 1.61
CA ASP A 502 0.51 -10.95 1.03
C ASP A 502 0.60 -10.71 -0.50
N SER A 503 -0.18 -11.45 -1.29
CA SER A 503 -0.29 -11.29 -2.75
C SER A 503 -1.55 -11.97 -3.30
N GLY A 504 -2.13 -11.41 -4.36
CA GLY A 504 -3.43 -11.81 -4.90
C GLY A 504 -4.62 -11.40 -4.03
N PRO A 505 -4.82 -10.11 -3.68
CA PRO A 505 -6.07 -9.67 -3.06
C PRO A 505 -7.29 -10.07 -3.90
N GLU A 506 -8.10 -10.98 -3.36
CA GLU A 506 -9.26 -11.55 -4.05
C GLU A 506 -10.54 -11.10 -3.36
N GLY A 507 -10.82 -11.60 -2.16
CA GLY A 507 -11.94 -11.16 -1.33
C GLY A 507 -11.56 -10.05 -0.35
N ILE A 508 -12.42 -9.04 -0.20
CA ILE A 508 -12.28 -7.97 0.80
C ILE A 508 -13.56 -7.89 1.63
N GLU A 509 -13.42 -7.81 2.95
CA GLU A 509 -14.54 -7.67 3.89
C GLU A 509 -14.34 -6.45 4.79
N PHE A 510 -15.32 -5.54 4.80
CA PHE A 510 -15.32 -4.37 5.68
C PHE A 510 -16.08 -4.65 6.98
N VAL A 511 -15.40 -4.49 8.11
CA VAL A 511 -16.01 -4.64 9.45
C VAL A 511 -16.24 -3.28 10.06
N ALA A 512 -17.50 -2.91 10.29
CA ALA A 512 -17.84 -1.66 10.93
C ALA A 512 -17.29 -1.58 12.37
N ALA A 513 -16.94 -0.37 12.81
CA ALA A 513 -16.38 -0.13 14.15
C ALA A 513 -17.27 -0.65 15.31
N ALA A 514 -18.58 -0.74 15.10
CA ALA A 514 -19.52 -1.25 16.09
C ALA A 514 -19.45 -2.77 16.28
N ASP A 515 -19.02 -3.49 15.24
CA ASP A 515 -18.95 -4.94 15.19
C ASP A 515 -17.49 -5.44 15.37
N SER A 516 -16.52 -4.56 15.16
CA SER A 516 -15.09 -4.83 15.34
C SER A 516 -14.68 -5.04 16.81
N PRO A 517 -13.77 -6.00 17.10
CA PRO A 517 -13.24 -6.22 18.44
C PRO A 517 -12.32 -5.09 18.92
N THR A 518 -11.75 -4.28 18.02
CA THR A 518 -10.86 -3.16 18.37
C THR A 518 -11.65 -1.89 18.72
N GLY A 519 -12.91 -1.81 18.29
CA GLY A 519 -13.74 -0.60 18.37
C GLY A 519 -13.46 0.43 17.27
N LEU A 520 -12.57 0.11 16.33
CA LEU A 520 -12.35 0.84 15.08
C LEU A 520 -12.76 -0.03 13.89
N ALA A 521 -13.06 0.58 12.75
CA ALA A 521 -13.41 -0.17 11.55
C ALA A 521 -12.20 -0.98 11.06
N LEU A 522 -12.44 -2.18 10.54
CA LEU A 522 -11.40 -3.06 9.99
C LEU A 522 -11.66 -3.34 8.51
N LEU A 523 -10.60 -3.66 7.80
CA LEU A 523 -10.64 -4.25 6.47
C LEU A 523 -9.88 -5.59 6.53
N LEU A 524 -10.56 -6.66 6.17
CA LEU A 524 -9.96 -7.98 6.00
C LEU A 524 -9.70 -8.19 4.52
N VAL A 525 -8.45 -8.46 4.15
CA VAL A 525 -8.04 -8.65 2.76
C VAL A 525 -7.54 -10.09 2.61
N ALA A 526 -8.26 -10.89 1.83
CA ALA A 526 -7.90 -12.28 1.55
C ALA A 526 -6.96 -12.31 0.33
N ASN A 527 -5.81 -12.97 0.48
CA ASN A 527 -4.72 -12.96 -0.49
C ASN A 527 -4.44 -14.38 -0.96
N GLU A 528 -4.96 -14.75 -2.12
CA GLU A 528 -5.09 -16.14 -2.55
C GLU A 528 -3.77 -16.83 -2.92
N ILE A 529 -2.82 -16.08 -3.48
CA ILE A 529 -1.49 -16.60 -3.88
C ILE A 529 -0.66 -16.95 -2.64
N THR A 530 -0.85 -16.21 -1.55
CA THR A 530 -0.09 -16.42 -0.31
C THR A 530 -0.85 -17.25 0.73
N GLY A 531 -2.15 -17.48 0.55
CA GLY A 531 -2.97 -18.16 1.55
C GLY A 531 -3.08 -17.38 2.84
N THR A 532 -3.22 -16.04 2.76
CA THR A 532 -3.23 -15.16 3.93
C THR A 532 -4.47 -14.27 3.98
N VAL A 533 -4.85 -13.86 5.19
CA VAL A 533 -5.80 -12.77 5.40
C VAL A 533 -5.12 -11.67 6.21
N THR A 534 -4.98 -10.50 5.61
CA THR A 534 -4.42 -9.31 6.25
C THR A 534 -5.53 -8.59 7.02
N ILE A 535 -5.27 -8.20 8.27
CA ILE A 535 -6.19 -7.41 9.08
C ILE A 535 -5.66 -5.98 9.16
N LEU A 536 -6.35 -5.06 8.49
CA LEU A 536 -6.06 -3.64 8.51
C LEU A 536 -7.07 -2.93 9.40
N GLU A 537 -6.60 -2.09 10.30
CA GLU A 537 -7.42 -1.21 11.13
C GLU A 537 -7.47 0.19 10.51
N ALA A 538 -8.67 0.70 10.26
CA ALA A 538 -8.88 2.06 9.80
C ALA A 538 -8.75 3.02 10.98
N ARG A 539 -7.54 3.51 11.19
CA ARG A 539 -7.27 4.50 12.23
C ARG A 539 -7.74 5.86 11.76
N PRO A 540 -8.35 6.68 12.63
CA PRO A 540 -8.55 8.09 12.31
C PRO A 540 -7.20 8.64 11.85
N ALA A 541 -7.18 9.45 10.79
CA ALA A 541 -6.00 10.29 10.53
C ALA A 541 -5.60 10.88 11.89
N GLU A 542 -4.35 10.65 12.29
CA GLU A 542 -3.85 11.26 13.51
C GLU A 542 -4.28 12.72 13.46
N VAL A 543 -4.85 13.21 14.56
CA VAL A 543 -4.96 14.65 14.73
C VAL A 543 -3.53 15.13 14.82
N VAL A 544 -2.91 15.34 13.65
CA VAL A 544 -1.83 16.27 13.48
C VAL A 544 -2.47 17.57 13.89
N ASP A 545 -2.26 17.92 15.16
CA ASP A 545 -2.57 19.25 15.69
C ASP A 545 -2.08 20.22 14.62
N PRO A 546 -2.88 21.19 14.15
CA PRO A 546 -2.60 21.97 12.93
C PRO A 546 -1.41 22.94 13.07
N GLU A 547 -0.48 22.67 13.99
CA GLU A 547 0.87 23.17 13.87
C GLU A 547 1.58 22.35 12.78
N PRO A 548 2.07 22.99 11.71
CA PRO A 548 2.62 22.29 10.55
C PRO A 548 3.71 21.31 11.00
N ALA A 549 3.65 20.06 10.50
CA ALA A 549 4.71 19.07 10.74
C ALA A 549 6.07 19.69 10.40
N SER A 550 6.89 19.90 11.44
CA SER A 550 8.23 20.43 11.32
C SER A 550 9.18 19.30 10.93
N THR A 551 9.84 19.41 9.78
CA THR A 551 10.89 18.47 9.40
C THR A 551 12.14 18.72 10.25
N LEU A 552 12.64 17.71 10.97
CA LEU A 552 13.91 17.78 11.70
C LEU A 552 15.08 17.36 10.79
N THR A 553 16.13 18.17 10.73
CA THR A 553 17.45 17.76 10.23
C THR A 553 18.37 17.50 11.43
N LEU A 554 18.62 16.22 11.72
CA LEU A 554 19.51 15.78 12.79
C LEU A 554 20.92 15.54 12.24
N LEU A 555 21.88 16.34 12.69
CA LEU A 555 23.30 16.19 12.38
C LEU A 555 23.98 15.53 13.57
N HIS A 556 24.91 14.62 13.32
CA HIS A 556 25.62 13.97 14.41
C HIS A 556 27.07 13.62 14.04
N ASN A 557 27.87 13.45 15.09
CA ASN A 557 29.24 12.96 15.03
C ASN A 557 29.54 12.11 16.27
N ASN A 558 30.46 11.17 16.16
CA ASN A 558 30.93 10.31 17.24
C ASN A 558 32.38 9.89 16.98
N ASP A 559 33.04 9.32 17.99
CA ASP A 559 34.31 8.60 17.83
C ASP A 559 35.44 9.44 17.16
N GLY A 560 35.41 10.76 17.36
CA GLY A 560 36.39 11.68 16.78
C GLY A 560 37.82 11.36 17.20
N GLY A 561 38.02 10.91 18.44
CA GLY A 561 39.26 10.28 18.89
C GLY A 561 40.53 11.12 18.69
N SER A 562 40.42 12.45 18.82
CA SER A 562 41.48 13.42 18.49
C SER A 562 41.94 13.47 17.04
N SER A 563 41.10 13.02 16.10
CA SER A 563 41.32 13.08 14.65
C SER A 563 41.02 14.48 14.09
N LEU A 564 41.70 15.50 14.61
CA LEU A 564 41.47 16.89 14.21
C LEU A 564 41.99 17.22 12.81
N GLN A 565 43.02 16.51 12.36
CA GLN A 565 43.64 16.68 11.04
C GLN A 565 43.06 15.68 10.03
N PRO A 566 42.99 16.03 8.74
CA PRO A 566 42.60 15.08 7.70
C PRO A 566 43.53 13.86 7.66
N ILE A 567 42.96 12.69 7.44
CA ILE A 567 43.73 11.46 7.24
C ILE A 567 44.29 11.48 5.82
N ILE A 568 45.62 11.53 5.71
CA ILE A 568 46.34 11.53 4.43
C ILE A 568 46.69 10.08 4.08
N ASN A 569 46.40 9.66 2.84
CA ASN A 569 46.59 8.29 2.30
C ASN A 569 45.47 7.27 2.59
N SER A 570 44.27 7.74 2.93
CA SER A 570 43.05 6.91 2.90
C SER A 570 42.68 6.58 1.45
N ARG A 571 42.48 5.28 1.16
CA ARG A 571 41.87 4.81 -0.08
C ARG A 571 40.39 4.55 0.20
N PRO A 572 39.45 5.30 -0.40
CA PRO A 572 38.02 5.08 -0.16
C PRO A 572 37.62 3.63 -0.50
N ARG A 573 36.70 3.04 0.28
CA ARG A 573 36.08 1.74 -0.05
C ARG A 573 35.49 1.84 -1.47
N GLY A 574 35.82 0.89 -2.35
CA GLY A 574 35.33 0.83 -3.74
C GLY A 574 36.28 1.37 -4.83
N VAL A 575 37.38 2.06 -4.49
CA VAL A 575 38.30 2.63 -5.51
C VAL A 575 39.51 1.73 -5.76
N THR A 576 39.46 0.88 -6.81
CA THR A 576 40.48 -0.15 -7.09
C THR A 576 41.61 0.27 -8.06
N ALA A 577 41.55 1.45 -8.70
CA ALA A 577 42.61 1.96 -9.58
C ALA A 577 42.85 3.49 -9.48
N GLY A 578 44.10 3.92 -9.73
CA GLY A 578 44.56 5.32 -9.74
C GLY A 578 45.37 5.75 -8.49
N PRO A 579 46.28 6.74 -8.58
CA PRO A 579 46.94 7.32 -7.41
C PRO A 579 46.00 8.34 -6.76
N ALA A 580 45.03 7.86 -5.98
CA ALA A 580 44.07 8.73 -5.31
C ALA A 580 44.16 8.54 -3.79
N THR A 581 45.25 9.03 -3.21
CA THR A 581 45.27 9.36 -1.79
C THR A 581 44.49 10.66 -1.64
N VAL A 582 43.22 10.58 -1.26
CA VAL A 582 42.42 11.78 -0.96
C VAL A 582 42.46 11.98 0.55
N ALA A 583 42.70 13.22 0.99
CA ALA A 583 42.59 13.58 2.39
C ALA A 583 41.10 13.49 2.78
N THR A 584 40.78 12.69 3.79
CA THR A 584 39.40 12.51 4.28
C THR A 584 39.28 12.93 5.74
N GLY A 585 38.10 13.42 6.12
CA GLY A 585 37.81 13.88 7.48
C GLY A 585 38.59 15.12 7.92
N GLY A 586 38.82 15.22 9.22
CA GLY A 586 39.39 16.39 9.88
C GLY A 586 38.33 17.45 10.22
N ILE A 587 38.54 18.14 11.34
CA ILE A 587 37.53 19.03 11.93
C ILE A 587 37.14 20.19 11.01
N ALA A 588 38.08 20.71 10.22
CA ALA A 588 37.80 21.82 9.30
C ALA A 588 36.87 21.43 8.15
N ALA A 589 37.02 20.21 7.61
CA ALA A 589 36.14 19.70 6.57
C ALA A 589 34.75 19.41 7.16
N PHE A 590 34.72 18.78 8.33
CA PHE A 590 33.47 18.49 9.03
C PHE A 590 32.68 19.76 9.37
N ALA A 591 33.35 20.81 9.87
CA ALA A 591 32.72 22.12 10.11
C ALA A 591 32.22 22.79 8.83
N THR A 592 32.90 22.60 7.69
CA THR A 592 32.43 23.16 6.42
C THR A 592 31.14 22.48 5.95
N VAL A 593 31.08 21.14 6.04
CA VAL A 593 29.90 20.37 5.65
C VAL A 593 28.75 20.64 6.60
N THR A 594 28.97 20.52 7.91
CA THR A 594 27.94 20.76 8.94
C THR A 594 27.30 22.13 8.77
N ASN A 595 28.10 23.21 8.65
CA ASN A 595 27.54 24.55 8.46
C ASN A 595 26.77 24.72 7.13
N ARG A 596 27.14 23.98 6.07
CA ARG A 596 26.38 23.96 4.82
C ARG A 596 25.04 23.25 5.00
N GLU A 597 25.04 22.04 5.57
CA GLU A 597 23.81 21.27 5.78
C GLU A 597 22.83 22.02 6.70
N ILE A 598 23.32 22.69 7.74
CA ILE A 598 22.50 23.56 8.59
C ILE A 598 21.88 24.70 7.79
N ALA A 599 22.68 25.36 6.94
CA ALA A 599 22.17 26.47 6.12
C ALA A 599 21.12 26.00 5.10
N ASP A 600 21.34 24.84 4.49
CA ASP A 600 20.42 24.25 3.51
C ASP A 600 19.11 23.80 4.20
N ALA A 601 19.19 23.09 5.33
CA ALA A 601 18.03 22.69 6.13
C ALA A 601 17.19 23.89 6.58
N ARG A 602 17.84 24.93 7.13
CA ARG A 602 17.15 26.17 7.51
C ARG A 602 16.53 26.89 6.31
N SER A 603 17.09 26.76 5.11
CA SER A 603 16.51 27.34 3.89
C SER A 603 15.23 26.65 3.44
N LEU A 604 15.03 25.39 3.85
CA LEU A 604 13.84 24.59 3.60
C LEU A 604 12.77 24.74 4.69
N GLY A 605 13.06 25.47 5.76
CA GLY A 605 12.16 25.63 6.90
C GLY A 605 12.23 24.47 7.91
N ASN A 606 13.27 23.64 7.84
CA ASN A 606 13.47 22.53 8.76
C ASN A 606 14.02 23.03 10.11
N SER A 607 13.64 22.36 11.20
CA SER A 607 14.33 22.44 12.48
C SER A 607 15.69 21.75 12.38
N VAL A 608 16.67 22.18 13.16
CA VAL A 608 18.02 21.59 13.18
C VAL A 608 18.41 21.23 14.60
N VAL A 609 18.84 19.98 14.79
CA VAL A 609 19.53 19.53 16.01
C VAL A 609 20.88 18.93 15.59
N ASN A 610 21.95 19.24 16.30
CA ASN A 610 23.30 18.79 16.02
C ASN A 610 23.98 18.26 17.30
N VAL A 611 24.26 16.97 17.37
CA VAL A 611 24.74 16.31 18.60
C VAL A 611 26.09 15.61 18.41
N TYR A 612 26.83 15.48 19.51
CA TYR A 612 28.10 14.73 19.55
C TYR A 612 27.98 13.51 20.47
N ALA A 613 27.93 12.31 19.91
CA ALA A 613 27.70 11.07 20.64
C ALA A 613 29.00 10.42 21.17
N GLY A 614 29.78 11.17 21.97
CA GLY A 614 30.90 10.64 22.75
C GLY A 614 32.20 10.35 22.00
N ASP A 615 33.26 10.08 22.78
CA ASP A 615 34.64 9.82 22.32
C ASP A 615 35.24 10.96 21.48
N ALA A 616 35.15 12.18 22.02
CA ALA A 616 35.81 13.39 21.51
C ALA A 616 37.31 13.18 21.36
N PHE A 617 37.92 12.55 22.37
CA PHE A 617 39.34 12.28 22.43
C PHE A 617 39.61 10.86 22.92
N LEU A 618 40.77 10.33 22.52
CA LEU A 618 41.29 9.04 22.97
C LEU A 618 42.66 9.24 23.61
N ALA A 619 43.06 8.36 24.52
CA ALA A 619 44.45 8.27 24.98
C ALA A 619 45.41 8.04 23.79
N SER A 620 45.99 9.13 23.29
CA SER A 620 46.77 9.11 22.05
C SER A 620 47.98 10.04 22.12
N ALA A 621 48.98 9.77 21.28
CA ALA A 621 50.10 10.68 21.10
C ALA A 621 49.63 12.05 20.58
N THR A 622 48.54 12.07 19.80
CA THR A 622 47.93 13.28 19.26
C THR A 622 47.40 14.17 20.38
N LEU A 623 46.59 13.61 21.29
CA LEU A 623 46.07 14.34 22.45
C LEU A 623 47.19 14.82 23.38
N GLN A 624 48.23 14.00 23.61
CA GLN A 624 49.38 14.41 24.43
C GLN A 624 50.19 15.57 23.84
N CYS A 625 50.22 15.70 22.51
CA CYS A 625 50.84 16.83 21.82
C CYS A 625 49.89 18.04 21.69
N ALA A 626 48.62 17.89 22.06
CA ALA A 626 47.54 18.83 21.86
C ALA A 626 47.20 19.65 23.12
N PHE A 627 48.17 19.84 24.03
CA PHE A 627 48.01 20.72 25.19
C PHE A 627 48.60 22.09 24.92
N GLU A 628 47.76 23.13 25.02
CA GLU A 628 48.23 24.50 24.99
C GLU A 628 48.93 24.86 26.32
N PRO A 629 49.98 25.71 26.30
CA PRO A 629 50.69 26.13 27.53
C PRO A 629 49.79 26.81 28.58
N ASP A 630 48.62 27.32 28.15
CA ASP A 630 47.63 27.98 29.00
C ASP A 630 46.60 27.02 29.62
N GLY A 631 46.70 25.73 29.33
CA GLY A 631 45.82 24.72 29.91
C GLY A 631 44.63 24.34 29.03
N ARG A 632 44.43 24.91 27.84
CA ARG A 632 43.32 24.48 26.96
C ARG A 632 43.56 23.09 26.35
N VAL A 633 42.47 22.36 26.12
CA VAL A 633 42.46 21.07 25.39
C VAL A 633 42.04 21.36 23.95
N LEU A 634 42.88 21.02 22.96
CA LEU A 634 42.61 21.40 21.56
C LEU A 634 41.35 20.77 20.98
N ASP A 635 40.98 19.56 21.40
CA ASP A 635 39.74 18.90 20.97
C ASP A 635 38.51 19.76 21.30
N ALA A 636 38.44 20.32 22.51
CA ALA A 636 37.39 21.25 22.90
C ALA A 636 37.44 22.55 22.08
N VAL A 637 38.63 23.09 21.84
CA VAL A 637 38.81 24.29 20.99
C VAL A 637 38.35 24.04 19.56
N ALA A 638 38.58 22.83 19.04
CA ALA A 638 38.22 22.43 17.70
C ALA A 638 36.72 22.14 17.57
N GLN A 639 36.13 21.42 18.52
CA GLN A 639 34.70 21.13 18.55
C GLN A 639 33.85 22.38 18.75
N ARG A 640 34.35 23.40 19.46
CA ARG A 640 33.69 24.72 19.54
C ARG A 640 33.43 25.38 18.17
N MET A 641 34.15 24.98 17.12
CA MET A 641 33.90 25.49 15.76
C MET A 641 32.60 24.94 15.13
N LEU A 642 31.99 23.95 15.76
CA LEU A 642 30.75 23.32 15.36
C LEU A 642 29.63 23.76 16.32
N PRO A 643 28.41 24.01 15.80
CA PRO A 643 27.27 24.38 16.63
C PRO A 643 26.61 23.11 17.17
N TYR A 644 27.27 22.39 18.08
CA TYR A 644 26.64 21.24 18.74
C TYR A 644 25.73 21.74 19.86
N ASP A 645 24.51 21.22 19.90
CA ASP A 645 23.53 21.50 20.96
C ASP A 645 23.90 20.71 22.21
N ALA A 646 24.27 19.43 22.05
CA ALA A 646 24.68 18.58 23.17
C ALA A 646 25.83 17.64 22.83
N HIS A 647 26.66 17.36 23.83
CA HIS A 647 27.60 16.24 23.83
C HIS A 647 27.07 15.15 24.76
N VAL A 648 27.30 13.89 24.42
CA VAL A 648 27.11 12.75 25.32
C VAL A 648 28.46 12.21 25.72
N PHE A 649 28.58 11.75 26.97
CA PHE A 649 29.81 11.13 27.45
C PHE A 649 30.00 9.75 26.80
N GLY A 650 31.11 9.57 26.10
CA GLY A 650 31.64 8.27 25.75
C GLY A 650 32.52 7.71 26.85
N ASN A 651 33.10 6.54 26.61
CA ASN A 651 33.98 5.93 27.60
C ASN A 651 35.35 6.63 27.65
N HIS A 652 35.85 7.12 26.53
CA HIS A 652 37.22 7.65 26.45
C HIS A 652 37.36 9.08 26.98
N GLU A 653 36.25 9.78 27.20
CA GLU A 653 36.21 11.02 28.01
C GLU A 653 36.86 10.82 29.40
N PHE A 654 36.82 9.60 29.94
CA PHE A 654 37.34 9.26 31.28
C PHE A 654 38.76 8.69 31.29
N ASP A 655 39.45 8.59 30.14
CA ASP A 655 40.76 7.91 30.05
C ASP A 655 41.83 8.51 30.96
N TYR A 656 41.81 9.83 31.12
CA TYR A 656 42.73 10.59 31.98
C TYR A 656 42.11 10.96 33.33
N GLY A 657 40.94 10.40 33.63
CA GLY A 657 40.21 10.59 34.87
C GLY A 657 39.40 11.90 34.96
N PRO A 658 38.58 12.03 36.03
CA PRO A 658 37.62 13.12 36.20
C PRO A 658 38.22 14.53 36.15
N GLU A 659 39.43 14.73 36.69
CA GLU A 659 40.10 16.03 36.66
C GLU A 659 40.44 16.50 35.24
N PHE A 660 40.80 15.56 34.35
CA PHE A 660 41.06 15.88 32.96
C PHE A 660 39.77 16.16 32.21
N LEU A 661 38.73 15.36 32.43
CA LEU A 661 37.41 15.59 31.85
C LEU A 661 36.85 16.95 32.26
N ALA A 662 36.93 17.31 33.55
CA ALA A 662 36.52 18.63 34.04
C ALA A 662 37.32 19.76 33.37
N ARG A 663 38.60 19.54 33.04
CA ARG A 663 39.42 20.49 32.29
C ARG A 663 39.00 20.59 30.82
N PHE A 664 38.64 19.48 30.19
CA PHE A 664 38.09 19.46 28.83
C PHE A 664 36.78 20.25 28.76
N ILE A 665 35.82 19.95 29.63
CA ILE A 665 34.53 20.66 29.72
C ILE A 665 34.75 22.16 29.96
N ARG A 666 35.54 22.52 30.98
CA ARG A 666 35.86 23.94 31.27
C ARG A 666 36.59 24.64 30.13
N THR A 667 37.22 23.93 29.19
CA THR A 667 37.85 24.58 28.04
C THR A 667 36.80 25.27 27.17
N PHE A 668 35.60 24.70 27.01
CA PHE A 668 34.47 25.35 26.31
C PHE A 668 34.06 26.65 27.01
N THR A 669 33.79 26.62 28.32
CA THR A 669 33.40 27.83 29.08
C THR A 669 34.49 28.90 29.02
N ASN A 670 35.77 28.49 29.15
CA ASN A 670 36.91 29.41 29.07
C ASN A 670 37.08 30.07 27.69
N ILE A 671 36.54 29.48 26.63
CA ILE A 671 36.51 30.06 25.27
C ILE A 671 35.13 30.64 24.90
N GLY A 672 34.26 30.79 25.90
CA GLY A 672 33.02 31.57 25.81
C GLY A 672 31.79 30.77 25.37
N VAL A 673 31.74 29.46 25.63
CA VAL A 673 30.53 28.63 25.46
C VAL A 673 30.33 27.67 26.60
N ASP A 674 29.11 27.65 27.13
CA ASP A 674 28.66 26.68 28.10
C ASP A 674 28.04 25.50 27.34
N GLN A 675 28.90 24.55 26.96
CA GLN A 675 28.53 23.41 26.11
C GLN A 675 27.89 22.31 26.97
N PRO A 676 26.64 21.90 26.70
CA PRO A 676 25.98 20.81 27.42
C PRO A 676 26.65 19.44 27.23
N PHE A 677 26.74 18.68 28.33
CA PHE A 677 27.20 17.29 28.39
C PHE A 677 26.15 16.42 29.12
N LEU A 678 25.65 15.39 28.44
CA LEU A 678 24.51 14.61 28.90
C LEU A 678 24.86 13.16 29.22
N SER A 679 24.35 12.67 30.35
CA SER A 679 24.20 11.23 30.62
C SER A 679 23.25 10.99 31.78
N ALA A 680 22.13 10.30 31.52
CA ALA A 680 21.10 9.99 32.50
C ALA A 680 21.52 8.89 33.49
N ASN A 681 22.47 8.03 33.10
CA ASN A 681 22.87 6.86 33.87
C ASN A 681 24.23 6.99 34.57
N LEU A 682 24.78 8.21 34.67
CA LEU A 682 25.98 8.55 35.45
C LEU A 682 25.62 9.37 36.70
N ASP A 683 26.33 9.14 37.80
CA ASP A 683 26.26 9.93 39.04
C ASP A 683 27.65 10.48 39.37
N PHE A 684 27.76 11.82 39.35
CA PHE A 684 28.99 12.57 39.54
C PHE A 684 29.26 12.97 40.99
N SER A 685 28.35 12.71 41.92
CA SER A 685 28.42 13.19 43.32
C SER A 685 29.68 12.75 44.07
N GLY A 686 30.30 11.64 43.64
CA GLY A 686 31.59 11.13 44.14
C GLY A 686 32.82 11.89 43.64
N GLU A 687 32.69 12.77 42.66
CA GLU A 687 33.78 13.49 41.99
C GLU A 687 33.57 15.01 42.02
N PRO A 688 34.13 15.72 43.03
CA PRO A 688 33.88 17.14 43.25
C PRO A 688 34.20 18.06 42.07
N SER A 689 35.13 17.66 41.20
CA SER A 689 35.53 18.46 40.04
C SER A 689 34.49 18.45 38.91
N LEU A 690 33.70 17.38 38.81
CA LEU A 690 32.59 17.19 37.86
C LEU A 690 31.24 17.54 38.50
N ALA A 691 30.98 17.18 39.76
CA ALA A 691 29.77 17.58 40.48
C ALA A 691 29.59 19.10 40.56
N ALA A 692 30.69 19.86 40.56
CA ALA A 692 30.65 21.33 40.50
C ALA A 692 30.32 21.89 39.11
N LEU A 693 30.10 21.02 38.11
CA LEU A 693 29.66 21.36 36.76
C LEU A 693 28.27 20.80 36.48
N GLU A 694 27.65 20.10 37.43
CA GLU A 694 26.31 19.53 37.28
C GLU A 694 25.25 20.60 37.50
N ASP A 695 24.25 20.60 36.63
CA ASP A 695 23.04 21.40 36.82
C ASP A 695 22.27 20.94 38.07
N ASP A 696 21.74 21.90 38.83
CA ASP A 696 21.11 21.66 40.14
C ASP A 696 19.89 20.70 40.07
N ASP A 697 19.14 20.71 38.97
CA ASP A 697 17.99 19.81 38.77
C ASP A 697 18.29 18.69 37.76
N GLY A 698 19.41 18.79 37.03
CA GLY A 698 19.87 17.80 36.07
C GLY A 698 19.17 17.91 34.71
N LEU A 699 18.51 19.05 34.43
CA LEU A 699 17.93 19.42 33.14
C LEU A 699 18.55 20.73 32.65
N ILE A 700 19.10 20.73 31.45
CA ILE A 700 19.39 21.99 30.74
C ILE A 700 18.16 22.34 29.88
N ASP A 701 17.50 23.47 30.12
CA ASP A 701 16.27 23.84 29.41
C ASP A 701 16.37 25.21 28.75
N GLU A 702 16.54 25.23 27.42
CA GLU A 702 16.64 26.46 26.64
C GLU A 702 15.35 27.30 26.66
N ARG A 703 14.20 26.74 27.05
CA ARG A 703 12.93 27.49 27.17
C ARG A 703 12.99 28.51 28.32
N VAL A 704 13.80 28.26 29.34
CA VAL A 704 13.93 29.11 30.53
C VAL A 704 15.20 29.97 30.53
N GLY A 705 16.13 29.72 29.62
CA GLY A 705 17.33 30.53 29.37
C GLY A 705 18.56 29.69 29.07
N GLU A 706 19.70 30.37 28.93
CA GLU A 706 21.01 29.71 28.88
C GLU A 706 21.31 29.03 30.23
N PRO A 707 22.04 27.91 30.25
CA PRO A 707 22.49 27.27 31.49
C PRO A 707 23.30 28.25 32.36
N GLU A 708 23.26 28.05 33.68
CA GLU A 708 24.06 28.85 34.59
C GLU A 708 25.56 28.66 34.26
N PRO A 709 26.37 29.75 34.21
CA PRO A 709 27.73 29.65 33.70
C PRO A 709 28.60 28.63 34.45
N GLY A 710 28.95 27.54 33.77
CA GLY A 710 29.75 26.44 34.31
C GLY A 710 28.96 25.24 34.84
N GLU A 711 27.63 25.29 34.91
CA GLU A 711 26.72 24.18 35.22
C GLU A 711 26.19 23.59 33.90
N VAL A 712 26.96 22.67 33.32
CA VAL A 712 26.79 22.19 31.94
C VAL A 712 26.71 20.67 31.83
N ILE A 713 26.72 19.95 32.96
CA ILE A 713 26.49 18.49 33.02
C ILE A 713 25.04 18.25 33.45
N ALA A 714 24.31 17.46 32.69
CA ALA A 714 22.91 17.14 32.99
C ALA A 714 22.56 15.70 32.57
N ARG A 715 21.37 15.25 32.95
CA ARG A 715 20.83 13.95 32.52
C ARG A 715 20.16 14.05 31.15
N SER A 716 19.45 15.16 30.93
CA SER A 716 18.73 15.46 29.71
C SER A 716 18.73 16.97 29.42
N MET A 717 18.26 17.35 28.24
CA MET A 717 18.16 18.73 27.79
C MET A 717 16.89 18.97 26.97
N VAL A 718 16.36 20.19 26.99
CA VAL A 718 15.39 20.69 26.00
C VAL A 718 16.09 21.72 25.11
N VAL A 719 16.12 21.44 23.81
CA VAL A 719 16.62 22.33 22.76
C VAL A 719 15.43 23.01 22.08
N VAL A 720 15.53 24.31 21.81
CA VAL A 720 14.53 25.07 21.06
C VAL A 720 15.13 25.54 19.74
N ASP A 721 14.61 25.06 18.62
CA ASP A 721 15.12 25.49 17.32
C ASP A 721 14.80 26.97 17.09
N GLU A 722 15.83 27.78 16.86
CA GLU A 722 15.72 29.24 16.76
C GLU A 722 14.89 29.72 15.55
N VAL A 723 14.68 28.88 14.53
CA VAL A 723 14.00 29.23 13.28
C VAL A 723 12.52 28.86 13.34
N THR A 724 12.23 27.63 13.77
CA THR A 724 10.90 27.02 13.80
C THR A 724 10.20 27.22 15.14
N GLY A 725 10.96 27.35 16.24
CA GLY A 725 10.44 27.41 17.61
C GLY A 725 10.08 26.04 18.20
N GLU A 726 10.34 24.95 17.46
CA GLU A 726 10.09 23.58 17.87
C GLU A 726 11.00 23.16 19.01
N GLN A 727 10.49 22.26 19.86
CA GLN A 727 11.16 21.82 21.08
C GLN A 727 11.55 20.34 20.97
N PHE A 728 12.81 20.03 21.25
CA PHE A 728 13.35 18.68 21.20
C PHE A 728 13.95 18.31 22.55
N GLY A 729 13.52 17.19 23.11
CA GLY A 729 14.10 16.59 24.31
C GLY A 729 15.25 15.67 23.94
N ILE A 730 16.41 15.83 24.57
CA ILE A 730 17.60 15.00 24.34
C ILE A 730 17.98 14.31 25.65
N VAL A 731 18.08 12.98 25.63
CA VAL A 731 18.51 12.18 26.79
C VAL A 731 19.83 11.49 26.47
N GLY A 732 20.83 11.63 27.35
CA GLY A 732 22.14 11.02 27.18
C GLY A 732 22.25 9.64 27.84
N ALA A 733 23.04 8.72 27.30
CA ALA A 733 23.39 7.46 27.97
C ALA A 733 24.85 7.04 27.71
N THR A 734 25.51 6.51 28.73
CA THR A 734 26.91 6.05 28.66
C THR A 734 27.01 4.56 29.02
N THR A 735 27.96 3.84 28.42
CA THR A 735 28.10 2.40 28.62
C THR A 735 28.19 1.98 30.11
N PRO A 736 27.40 0.97 30.55
CA PRO A 736 27.55 0.36 31.88
C PRO A 736 28.96 -0.21 32.15
N ASP A 737 29.70 -0.55 31.08
CA ASP A 737 31.05 -1.11 31.17
C ASP A 737 32.12 -0.07 31.52
N LEU A 738 31.76 1.22 31.68
CA LEU A 738 32.67 2.34 31.91
C LEU A 738 33.79 2.06 32.94
N PRO A 739 33.53 1.46 34.12
CA PRO A 739 34.58 1.17 35.12
C PRO A 739 35.60 0.13 34.67
N SER A 740 35.29 -0.65 33.63
CA SER A 740 36.16 -1.69 33.07
C SER A 740 36.94 -1.22 31.84
N VAL A 741 36.39 -0.25 31.10
CA VAL A 741 36.97 0.25 29.83
C VAL A 741 37.69 1.59 29.98
N SER A 742 37.49 2.33 31.08
CA SER A 742 38.16 3.62 31.33
C SER A 742 38.44 3.89 32.82
N SER A 743 38.71 5.14 33.19
CA SER A 743 39.10 5.56 34.55
C SER A 743 38.12 6.57 35.17
N PRO A 744 36.85 6.20 35.44
CA PRO A 744 35.82 7.14 35.91
C PRO A 744 36.03 7.69 37.33
N GLY A 745 37.00 7.19 38.08
CA GLY A 745 37.23 7.61 39.47
C GLY A 745 36.04 7.25 40.37
N GLY A 746 35.49 8.25 41.04
CA GLY A 746 34.31 8.19 41.90
C GLY A 746 32.98 8.45 41.17
N VAL A 747 32.98 8.68 39.85
CA VAL A 747 31.74 8.66 39.06
C VAL A 747 31.20 7.24 39.06
N THR A 748 29.93 7.08 39.42
CA THR A 748 29.24 5.77 39.34
C THR A 748 28.35 5.71 38.11
N VAL A 749 28.13 4.51 37.59
CA VAL A 749 27.28 4.26 36.41
C VAL A 749 26.24 3.19 36.75
N ALA A 750 25.08 3.24 36.10
CA ALA A 750 24.11 2.15 36.15
C ALA A 750 24.80 0.81 35.80
N PRO A 751 24.54 -0.27 36.56
CA PRO A 751 25.33 -1.50 36.50
C PRO A 751 25.14 -2.35 35.22
N ASP A 752 24.04 -2.13 34.50
CA ASP A 752 23.66 -2.89 33.30
C ASP A 752 22.69 -2.07 32.43
N LEU A 753 22.29 -2.64 31.28
CA LEU A 753 21.36 -2.00 30.35
C LEU A 753 19.95 -1.86 30.91
N GLU A 754 19.47 -2.79 31.76
CA GLU A 754 18.14 -2.67 32.38
C GLU A 754 18.09 -1.47 33.33
N ALA A 755 19.11 -1.31 34.18
CA ALA A 755 19.22 -0.15 35.05
C ALA A 755 19.47 1.16 34.28
N THR A 756 20.14 1.08 33.12
CA THR A 756 20.28 2.22 32.21
C THR A 756 18.94 2.60 31.60
N ALA A 757 18.12 1.63 31.17
CA ALA A 757 16.79 1.86 30.65
C ALA A 757 15.90 2.55 31.68
N VAL A 758 15.93 2.11 32.95
CA VAL A 758 15.19 2.77 34.03
C VAL A 758 15.59 4.24 34.20
N ALA A 759 16.88 4.55 34.10
CA ALA A 759 17.38 5.92 34.24
C ALA A 759 16.99 6.79 33.03
N VAL A 760 17.08 6.26 31.81
CA VAL A 760 16.73 6.95 30.57
C VAL A 760 15.22 7.18 30.50
N GLN A 761 14.40 6.14 30.76
CA GLN A 761 12.94 6.24 30.73
C GLN A 761 12.43 7.29 31.72
N ALA A 762 13.02 7.37 32.92
CA ALA A 762 12.63 8.39 33.89
C ALA A 762 12.82 9.83 33.38
N GLU A 763 13.82 10.07 32.52
CA GLU A 763 14.03 11.39 31.89
C GLU A 763 13.11 11.59 30.68
N LEU A 764 12.84 10.56 29.87
CA LEU A 764 11.83 10.61 28.80
C LEU A 764 10.45 10.97 29.37
N ASP A 765 10.00 10.24 30.38
CA ASP A 765 8.73 10.48 31.09
C ASP A 765 8.67 11.91 31.65
N ARG A 766 9.79 12.42 32.17
CA ARG A 766 9.88 13.78 32.71
C ARG A 766 9.72 14.82 31.62
N LEU A 767 10.41 14.67 30.49
CA LEU A 767 10.32 15.57 29.35
C LEU A 767 8.90 15.59 28.76
N GLN A 768 8.26 14.42 28.63
CA GLN A 768 6.86 14.32 28.20
C GLN A 768 5.91 15.03 29.17
N ALA A 769 6.10 14.85 30.47
CA ALA A 769 5.31 15.53 31.49
C ALA A 769 5.46 17.07 31.42
N GLU A 770 6.57 17.56 30.86
CA GLU A 770 6.83 18.98 30.58
C GLU A 770 6.33 19.45 29.20
N GLY A 771 5.61 18.58 28.47
CA GLY A 771 5.00 18.89 27.18
C GLY A 771 5.90 18.71 25.96
N ILE A 772 7.05 18.05 26.13
CA ILE A 772 7.95 17.71 25.01
C ILE A 772 7.47 16.43 24.34
N ASN A 773 7.25 16.47 23.04
CA ASN A 773 6.75 15.35 22.25
C ASN A 773 7.69 14.91 21.12
N LYS A 774 8.95 15.39 21.13
CA LYS A 774 10.01 15.00 20.20
C LYS A 774 11.24 14.62 21.04
N LEU A 775 11.51 13.33 21.16
CA LEU A 775 12.45 12.75 22.12
C LEU A 775 13.57 12.00 21.41
N ILE A 776 14.79 12.47 21.63
CA ILE A 776 16.01 11.97 20.99
C ILE A 776 16.88 11.30 22.06
N LEU A 777 17.14 10.02 21.89
CA LEU A 777 18.16 9.30 22.65
C LEU A 777 19.52 9.51 21.97
N VAL A 778 20.52 9.95 22.72
CA VAL A 778 21.92 9.98 22.24
C VAL A 778 22.76 9.15 23.20
N SER A 779 23.38 8.10 22.70
CA SER A 779 23.97 7.05 23.53
C SER A 779 25.37 6.65 23.07
N HIS A 780 26.19 6.19 24.00
CA HIS A 780 27.54 5.71 23.71
C HIS A 780 27.80 4.38 24.45
N LEU A 781 27.35 3.28 23.84
CA LEU A 781 27.20 1.97 24.50
C LEU A 781 28.17 0.89 24.01
N GLN A 782 29.31 1.25 23.42
CA GLN A 782 30.38 0.36 22.91
C GLN A 782 30.03 -0.50 21.68
N SER A 783 28.76 -0.85 21.46
CA SER A 783 28.30 -1.53 20.26
C SER A 783 26.85 -1.20 19.92
N ILE A 784 26.52 -1.22 18.64
CA ILE A 784 25.16 -0.95 18.15
C ILE A 784 24.14 -1.94 18.75
N ASP A 785 24.54 -3.19 18.97
CA ASP A 785 23.71 -4.21 19.62
C ASP A 785 23.24 -3.78 21.03
N ASN A 786 24.05 -2.99 21.75
CA ASN A 786 23.67 -2.48 23.07
C ASN A 786 22.70 -1.30 22.95
N ASP A 787 22.84 -0.47 21.91
CA ASP A 787 21.88 0.59 21.60
C ASP A 787 20.53 -0.01 21.21
N GLU A 788 20.49 -1.01 20.34
CA GLU A 788 19.26 -1.75 19.97
C GLU A 788 18.63 -2.42 21.20
N ALA A 789 19.43 -3.06 22.05
CA ALA A 789 18.95 -3.69 23.26
C ALA A 789 18.41 -2.68 24.29
N LEU A 790 18.98 -1.48 24.38
CA LEU A 790 18.47 -0.42 25.23
C LEU A 790 17.16 0.15 24.68
N ILE A 791 17.10 0.44 23.37
CA ILE A 791 15.89 0.99 22.71
C ILE A 791 14.70 0.04 22.90
N ALA A 792 14.91 -1.27 22.79
CA ALA A 792 13.86 -2.28 23.01
C ALA A 792 13.28 -2.31 24.45
N LEU A 793 13.90 -1.60 25.39
CA LEU A 793 13.45 -1.48 26.79
C LEU A 793 12.82 -0.12 27.10
N LEU A 794 12.76 0.80 26.12
CA LEU A 794 12.27 2.16 26.29
C LEU A 794 10.96 2.35 25.52
N ASP A 795 10.11 3.19 26.08
CA ASP A 795 8.90 3.70 25.44
C ASP A 795 9.14 5.16 25.01
N ASP A 796 8.50 5.57 23.91
CA ASP A 796 8.43 6.97 23.43
C ASP A 796 9.77 7.62 23.05
N VAL A 797 10.75 6.85 22.57
CA VAL A 797 11.92 7.38 21.87
C VAL A 797 11.62 7.52 20.37
N ASP A 798 11.70 8.73 19.82
CA ASP A 798 11.45 8.96 18.38
C ASP A 798 12.68 8.65 17.52
N VAL A 799 13.87 9.06 17.98
CA VAL A 799 15.14 8.88 17.26
C VAL A 799 16.25 8.51 18.23
N ALA A 800 17.11 7.57 17.85
CA ALA A 800 18.32 7.22 18.59
C ALA A 800 19.61 7.47 17.79
N VAL A 801 20.60 8.10 18.41
CA VAL A 801 21.93 8.35 17.84
C VAL A 801 22.98 7.58 18.63
N ALA A 802 23.51 6.53 18.00
CA ALA A 802 24.55 5.69 18.58
C ALA A 802 25.97 6.28 18.39
N GLY A 803 26.76 6.24 19.45
CA GLY A 803 28.15 6.69 19.53
C GLY A 803 29.14 5.55 19.34
N VAL A 804 29.04 4.78 18.26
CA VAL A 804 29.94 3.65 18.02
C VAL A 804 30.28 3.53 16.54
N VAL A 805 31.49 3.03 16.23
CA VAL A 805 31.88 2.76 14.85
C VAL A 805 31.11 1.55 14.31
N ALA A 806 30.18 1.78 13.36
CA ALA A 806 29.38 0.74 12.74
C ALA A 806 30.26 -0.41 12.17
N THR A 807 30.03 -1.64 12.66
CA THR A 807 30.57 -2.83 12.01
C THR A 807 29.81 -3.08 10.70
N SER A 808 30.50 -3.60 9.69
CA SER A 808 30.19 -3.42 8.27
C SER A 808 29.01 -4.23 7.69
N SER A 809 27.92 -4.41 8.43
CA SER A 809 26.76 -5.23 8.03
C SER A 809 25.46 -4.46 7.75
N TRP A 810 25.44 -3.13 7.85
CA TRP A 810 24.25 -2.33 7.47
C TRP A 810 24.39 -1.68 6.08
N PRO A 811 23.31 -1.64 5.28
CA PRO A 811 23.23 -0.72 4.16
C PRO A 811 23.19 0.70 4.74
N THR A 812 24.18 1.52 4.41
CA THR A 812 24.03 2.96 4.61
C THR A 812 22.90 3.42 3.70
N THR A 813 21.71 3.66 4.24
CA THR A 813 20.67 4.46 3.59
C THR A 813 21.28 5.83 3.33
N ARG A 814 21.67 6.07 2.06
CA ARG A 814 21.95 7.43 1.61
C ARG A 814 20.60 8.12 1.52
N ALA A 815 20.30 9.00 2.47
CA ALA A 815 19.35 10.08 2.21
C ALA A 815 19.87 10.86 1.00
N SER A 816 19.19 10.71 -0.13
CA SER A 816 19.57 11.25 -1.43
C SER A 816 19.33 12.75 -1.51
N CYS A 817 20.12 13.57 -0.81
CA CYS A 817 20.12 15.02 -1.04
C CYS A 817 21.06 15.38 -2.20
N CYS A 818 20.55 15.24 -3.43
CA CYS A 818 20.78 16.09 -4.61
C CYS A 818 20.55 15.29 -5.91
N PRO A 819 19.73 15.76 -6.87
CA PRO A 819 19.59 15.12 -8.17
C PRO A 819 20.82 15.43 -9.03
N THR A 820 21.57 14.41 -9.42
CA THR A 820 22.51 14.52 -10.54
C THR A 820 22.02 13.68 -11.70
N SER A 821 21.51 14.36 -12.73
CA SER A 821 21.12 13.78 -14.03
C SER A 821 22.30 13.09 -14.75
N PRO A 822 22.06 12.13 -15.67
CA PRO A 822 22.94 11.00 -15.93
C PRO A 822 23.83 11.17 -17.18
N ARG A 823 24.92 10.40 -17.25
CA ARG A 823 25.52 9.93 -18.53
C ARG A 823 26.17 8.54 -18.38
N PRO A 824 26.21 7.75 -19.46
CA PRO A 824 26.00 6.31 -19.44
C PRO A 824 27.27 5.46 -19.26
N SER A 825 27.02 4.22 -18.85
CA SER A 825 27.93 3.07 -18.71
C SER A 825 28.62 2.65 -20.03
N PRO A 826 29.73 1.90 -19.94
CA PRO A 826 29.66 0.43 -20.06
C PRO A 826 30.58 -0.25 -19.01
N GLY A 827 30.24 -1.35 -18.36
CA GLY A 827 29.84 -2.65 -18.90
C GLY A 827 30.79 -3.72 -18.29
N ASN A 828 30.25 -4.91 -18.03
CA ASN A 828 30.86 -6.15 -17.52
C ASN A 828 30.90 -6.40 -15.99
N THR A 829 29.96 -7.25 -15.59
CA THR A 829 30.02 -8.37 -14.61
C THR A 829 31.28 -9.26 -14.75
N PRO A 830 31.56 -10.26 -13.86
CA PRO A 830 30.80 -10.74 -12.68
C PRO A 830 31.64 -11.03 -11.41
N ALA A 831 30.92 -11.33 -10.32
CA ALA A 831 31.07 -12.54 -9.47
C ALA A 831 31.36 -12.33 -7.96
N ARG A 832 30.35 -12.79 -7.21
CA ARG A 832 30.27 -13.14 -5.77
C ARG A 832 29.88 -12.07 -4.78
#